data_AF-A0A5N6KGD0-F1
#
_entry.id   AF-A0A5N6KGD0-F1
#
_cell.length_a   1.000
_cell.length_b   1.000
_cell.length_c   1.000
_cell.angle_alpha   90.00
_cell.angle_beta   90.00
_cell.angle_gamma   90.00
#
_symmetry.space_group_name_H-M   'P 1'
#
loop_
_entity.id
_entity.type
_entity.pdbx_description
1 polymer ?
#
loop_
_entity_poly.entity_id
_entity_poly.type
_entity_poly.pdbx_seq_one_letter_code
_entity_poly.pdbx_strand_id
1 'polypeptide(L)'
;MSSDKSTVSPWDKETSQKFESKRPGEYFDPCQEAATRSLKCLARNGGDRDMCTDYFQAYRDCKKQWIEQRKEEKKKAGDRQDVPIWSAIEAGNFKQALKLVDKRLAKKRTSHLEAFKIYIRSRSSVQSEKDAVLAHLEDLVIKKAIITDQEDIDLYDDALVNAIPEAGSIWARTIGELRWQSVKAYPKQEDSGLKSFKACLSERDWEHAQQIASSLEKTFPNKHQYVFWNISSLFLRSMSSDLPIEKRTLWGRLAFGQISKLATATIQADKSKSLPTRAIHTPQELLLLQRITAAHGKLEDQLNYLNEPSLGPESIVAKGDWELWRNKLQLMEASEHWQQLFEITGDLLKRARMKDERGEIVEARMADWAVWQAYLRSALALRTPSTLDSVSNEIAAHLNPASGIDKTWRRNASLAWLEFTFKNSSTPFATETSGSDLEKHPRVAAIIKYLQDFGDATTAYSDLRLYVELLQTDERSRLLEVLRSGLQFGKTAKINDLEPELKALSISKNEFENANDMTRCVNLHKLTYLIMSSLPEHERRSSPLRKAGELSFTCTHCSSPCEVYCGVCLEQVSQNSIAAYTSAIDDNGKISKSLLPTDRHPADDFCTLAAMCLMKLSISGSSDADGSLKSKHVAYALQAAVFLEYGWSQSKSNSDFSLLLSSGPSQEPEKDVQRLPLPSCQ
;
A
#
# COMPACT_ATOMS: atom_id res chain seq x y z
N MET A 1 -25.05 -46.21 -8.84
CA MET A 1 -26.48 -45.85 -8.83
C MET A 1 -26.98 -45.97 -7.40
N SER A 2 -27.30 -44.84 -6.76
CA SER A 2 -28.36 -44.77 -5.76
C SER A 2 -28.93 -43.36 -5.87
N SER A 3 -30.05 -43.29 -6.59
CA SER A 3 -30.88 -42.12 -6.78
C SER A 3 -31.69 -41.90 -5.51
N ASP A 4 -31.42 -40.82 -4.79
CA ASP A 4 -32.47 -40.05 -4.11
C ASP A 4 -31.94 -38.66 -3.74
N LYS A 5 -32.04 -37.74 -4.70
CA LYS A 5 -32.00 -36.31 -4.41
C LYS A 5 -33.37 -35.94 -3.85
N SER A 6 -33.54 -36.01 -2.53
CA SER A 6 -34.64 -35.31 -1.88
C SER A 6 -34.29 -33.81 -1.88
N THR A 7 -34.66 -33.13 -2.95
CA THR A 7 -34.72 -31.66 -3.07
C THR A 7 -35.82 -31.13 -2.16
N VAL A 8 -35.69 -31.34 -0.85
CA VAL A 8 -36.61 -30.79 0.14
C VAL A 8 -36.09 -29.41 0.50
N SER A 9 -36.87 -28.40 0.15
CA SER A 9 -36.61 -27.01 0.52
C SER A 9 -36.42 -26.94 2.05
N PRO A 10 -35.37 -26.28 2.57
CA PRO A 10 -35.20 -26.06 4.01
C PRO A 10 -36.29 -25.16 4.59
N TRP A 11 -37.13 -24.58 3.72
CA TRP A 11 -38.28 -23.79 4.08
C TRP A 11 -39.52 -24.42 3.41
N ASP A 12 -40.22 -25.28 4.15
CA ASP A 12 -41.48 -25.90 3.76
C ASP A 12 -42.62 -25.50 4.69
N LYS A 13 -43.84 -25.95 4.38
CA LYS A 13 -45.05 -25.56 5.11
C LYS A 13 -44.99 -25.94 6.60
N GLU A 14 -44.34 -27.04 6.94
CA GLU A 14 -44.20 -27.52 8.31
C GLU A 14 -43.15 -26.70 9.09
N THR A 15 -42.02 -26.39 8.46
CA THR A 15 -40.95 -25.55 9.01
C THR A 15 -41.41 -24.11 9.23
N SER A 16 -42.20 -23.57 8.30
CA SER A 16 -42.82 -22.24 8.43
C SER A 16 -43.80 -22.18 9.61
N GLN A 17 -44.68 -23.18 9.77
CA GLN A 17 -45.59 -23.27 10.92
C GLN A 17 -44.85 -23.38 12.26
N LYS A 18 -43.78 -24.18 12.32
CA LYS A 18 -42.93 -24.29 13.52
C LYS A 18 -42.27 -22.95 13.86
N PHE A 19 -41.78 -22.23 12.85
CA PHE A 19 -41.21 -20.90 13.04
C PHE A 19 -42.24 -19.87 13.51
N GLU A 20 -43.46 -19.87 12.96
CA GLU A 20 -44.53 -18.94 13.38
C GLU A 20 -45.07 -19.24 14.77
N SER A 21 -45.04 -20.52 15.19
CA SER A 21 -45.49 -20.95 16.52
C SER A 21 -44.48 -20.67 17.65
N LYS A 22 -43.27 -20.23 17.32
CA LYS A 22 -42.20 -20.02 18.30
C LYS A 22 -42.47 -18.80 19.17
N ARG A 23 -41.99 -18.83 20.41
CA ARG A 23 -42.11 -17.69 21.32
C ARG A 23 -41.16 -16.56 20.88
N PRO A 24 -41.55 -15.28 21.06
CA PRO A 24 -40.61 -14.16 20.84
C PRO A 24 -39.33 -14.36 21.66
N GLY A 25 -38.17 -14.41 20.99
CA GLY A 25 -36.86 -14.69 21.61
C GLY A 25 -36.38 -16.15 21.51
N GLU A 26 -37.22 -17.08 21.04
CA GLU A 26 -36.85 -18.49 20.87
C GLU A 26 -36.02 -18.70 19.59
N TYR A 27 -34.87 -19.36 19.73
CA TYR A 27 -33.96 -19.67 18.63
C TYR A 27 -34.50 -20.83 17.79
N PHE A 28 -34.51 -20.65 16.46
CA PHE A 28 -34.95 -21.67 15.52
C PHE A 28 -34.01 -21.65 14.32
N ASP A 29 -33.42 -22.80 14.01
CA ASP A 29 -32.57 -23.01 12.83
C ASP A 29 -33.21 -24.05 11.91
N PRO A 30 -33.74 -23.67 10.74
CA PRO A 30 -34.26 -24.63 9.76
C PRO A 30 -33.16 -25.48 9.11
N CYS A 31 -31.89 -25.10 9.27
CA CYS A 31 -30.73 -25.81 8.73
C CYS A 31 -30.04 -26.70 9.78
N GLN A 32 -30.70 -26.98 10.91
CA GLN A 32 -30.15 -27.75 12.04
C GLN A 32 -29.60 -29.12 11.63
N GLU A 33 -30.19 -29.77 10.63
CA GLU A 33 -29.73 -31.07 10.14
C GLU A 33 -28.38 -30.94 9.39
N ALA A 34 -28.24 -29.94 8.52
CA ALA A 34 -26.98 -29.65 7.83
C ALA A 34 -25.88 -29.22 8.83
N ALA A 35 -26.24 -28.41 9.84
CA ALA A 35 -25.35 -28.05 10.93
C ALA A 35 -24.87 -29.31 11.70
N THR A 36 -25.79 -30.21 12.06
CA THR A 36 -25.48 -31.46 12.78
C THR A 36 -24.59 -32.39 11.94
N ARG A 37 -24.80 -32.46 10.63
CA ARG A 37 -23.95 -33.23 9.71
C ARG A 37 -22.54 -32.65 9.61
N SER A 38 -22.40 -31.33 9.58
CA SER A 38 -21.08 -30.67 9.61
C SER A 38 -20.31 -30.93 10.91
N LEU A 39 -21.01 -30.90 12.06
CA LEU A 39 -20.42 -31.22 13.37
C LEU A 39 -20.04 -32.69 13.49
N LYS A 40 -20.85 -33.61 12.94
CA LYS A 40 -20.52 -35.04 12.86
C LYS A 40 -19.30 -35.30 11.95
N CYS A 41 -19.14 -34.54 10.87
CA CYS A 41 -17.95 -34.62 10.04
C CYS A 41 -16.69 -34.18 10.80
N LEU A 42 -16.76 -33.04 11.49
CA LEU A 42 -15.65 -32.54 12.32
C LEU A 42 -15.27 -33.52 13.43
N ALA A 43 -16.26 -34.10 14.12
CA ALA A 43 -16.04 -35.08 15.17
C ALA A 43 -15.37 -36.37 14.67
N ARG A 44 -15.60 -36.75 13.40
CA ARG A 44 -14.98 -37.94 12.77
C ARG A 44 -13.59 -37.68 12.22
N ASN A 45 -13.26 -36.43 11.88
CA ASN A 45 -11.99 -36.04 11.26
C ASN A 45 -11.09 -35.21 12.21
N GLY A 46 -11.25 -35.36 13.53
CA GLY A 46 -10.36 -34.71 14.51
C GLY A 46 -10.38 -33.18 14.48
N GLY A 47 -11.44 -32.56 13.96
CA GLY A 47 -11.54 -31.11 13.79
C GLY A 47 -10.95 -30.56 12.49
N ASP A 48 -10.44 -31.41 11.59
CA ASP A 48 -9.97 -31.00 10.27
C ASP A 48 -11.12 -30.44 9.42
N ARG A 49 -11.00 -29.16 9.07
CA ARG A 49 -12.04 -28.40 8.39
C ARG A 49 -12.05 -28.65 6.88
N ASP A 50 -10.91 -28.96 6.30
CA ASP A 50 -10.77 -29.08 4.84
C ASP A 50 -11.49 -30.34 4.33
N MET A 51 -11.46 -31.40 5.14
CA MET A 51 -12.19 -32.66 4.91
C MET A 51 -13.72 -32.52 5.03
N CYS A 52 -14.23 -31.41 5.56
CA CYS A 52 -15.64 -31.17 5.81
C CYS A 52 -16.22 -30.00 4.99
N THR A 53 -15.46 -29.51 3.99
CA THR A 53 -15.82 -28.35 3.17
C THR A 53 -17.20 -28.48 2.53
N ASP A 54 -17.55 -29.66 1.99
CA ASP A 54 -18.85 -29.91 1.38
C ASP A 54 -20.01 -29.83 2.38
N TYR A 55 -19.80 -30.24 3.63
CA TYR A 55 -20.80 -30.14 4.68
C TYR A 55 -21.02 -28.69 5.14
N PHE A 56 -19.94 -27.89 5.19
CA PHE A 56 -20.07 -26.45 5.45
C PHE A 56 -20.75 -25.73 4.29
N GLN A 57 -20.45 -26.13 3.05
CA GLN A 57 -21.09 -25.58 1.87
C GLN A 57 -22.58 -25.92 1.87
N ALA A 58 -22.98 -27.14 2.19
CA ALA A 58 -24.38 -27.53 2.33
C ALA A 58 -25.13 -26.71 3.41
N TYR A 59 -24.50 -26.42 4.55
CA TYR A 59 -25.10 -25.55 5.59
C TYR A 59 -25.21 -24.09 5.12
N ARG A 60 -24.19 -23.56 4.42
CA ARG A 60 -24.22 -22.21 3.84
C ARG A 60 -25.29 -22.07 2.76
N ASP A 61 -25.40 -23.07 1.89
CA ASP A 61 -26.40 -23.10 0.82
C ASP A 61 -27.82 -23.22 1.39
N CYS A 62 -28.02 -24.06 2.41
CA CYS A 62 -29.28 -24.13 3.14
C CYS A 62 -29.65 -22.76 3.74
N LYS A 63 -28.71 -22.09 4.41
CA LYS A 63 -28.95 -20.79 5.04
C LYS A 63 -29.21 -19.69 4.01
N LYS A 64 -28.50 -19.72 2.87
CA LYS A 64 -28.72 -18.81 1.75
C LYS A 64 -30.12 -19.01 1.16
N GLN A 65 -30.52 -20.25 0.87
CA GLN A 65 -31.85 -20.60 0.40
C GLN A 65 -32.93 -20.18 1.41
N TRP A 66 -32.72 -20.43 2.70
CA TRP A 66 -33.65 -20.01 3.74
C TRP A 66 -33.82 -18.48 3.79
N ILE A 67 -32.73 -17.71 3.74
CA ILE A 67 -32.78 -16.24 3.74
C ILE A 67 -33.49 -15.73 2.48
N GLU A 68 -33.21 -16.33 1.32
CA GLU A 68 -33.78 -15.94 0.03
C GLU A 68 -35.27 -16.28 -0.04
N GLN A 69 -35.66 -17.47 0.43
CA GLN A 69 -37.05 -17.89 0.54
C GLN A 69 -37.81 -17.13 1.63
N ARG A 70 -37.16 -16.72 2.73
CA ARG A 70 -37.75 -15.81 3.71
C ARG A 70 -37.88 -14.41 3.19
N LYS A 71 -36.95 -13.92 2.37
CA LYS A 71 -37.11 -12.65 1.65
C LYS A 71 -38.28 -12.77 0.68
N GLU A 72 -38.40 -13.86 -0.07
CA GLU A 72 -39.54 -14.12 -0.95
C GLU A 72 -40.85 -14.30 -0.19
N GLU A 73 -40.85 -14.96 0.97
CA GLU A 73 -42.05 -15.14 1.78
C GLU A 73 -42.40 -13.88 2.55
N LYS A 74 -41.44 -13.06 2.96
CA LYS A 74 -41.70 -11.71 3.46
C LYS A 74 -42.23 -10.83 2.32
N LYS A 75 -41.68 -10.98 1.10
CA LYS A 75 -42.17 -10.51 -0.22
C LYS A 75 -43.44 -11.27 -0.68
N LYS A 76 -44.07 -12.14 0.12
CA LYS A 76 -45.38 -12.76 -0.17
C LYS A 76 -46.38 -12.52 0.97
N ALA A 77 -45.92 -12.40 2.21
CA ALA A 77 -46.70 -12.29 3.44
C ALA A 77 -46.93 -10.83 3.86
N GLY A 78 -45.94 -9.94 3.67
CA GLY A 78 -46.15 -8.48 3.71
C GLY A 78 -46.70 -7.93 2.39
N ASP A 79 -46.50 -8.70 1.30
CA ASP A 79 -46.44 -8.19 -0.06
C ASP A 79 -47.52 -8.73 -1.01
N ARG A 80 -48.45 -9.60 -0.59
CA ARG A 80 -49.53 -10.06 -1.50
C ARG A 80 -50.29 -8.91 -2.16
N GLN A 81 -50.31 -7.74 -1.51
CA GLN A 81 -50.92 -6.51 -2.02
C GLN A 81 -49.95 -5.62 -2.82
N ASP A 82 -48.64 -5.78 -2.64
CA ASP A 82 -47.57 -5.03 -3.31
C ASP A 82 -46.99 -5.77 -4.52
N VAL A 83 -47.17 -7.09 -4.62
CA VAL A 83 -46.82 -7.93 -5.78
C VAL A 83 -47.36 -7.34 -7.10
N PRO A 84 -48.60 -6.85 -7.21
CA PRO A 84 -49.07 -6.20 -8.43
C PRO A 84 -48.31 -4.90 -8.76
N ILE A 85 -47.86 -4.17 -7.74
CA ILE A 85 -47.08 -2.94 -7.89
C ILE A 85 -45.66 -3.30 -8.33
N TRP A 86 -45.00 -4.24 -7.65
CA TRP A 86 -43.67 -4.74 -8.02
C TRP A 86 -43.64 -5.34 -9.43
N SER A 87 -44.64 -6.14 -9.80
CA SER A 87 -44.75 -6.69 -11.16
C SER A 87 -44.86 -5.58 -12.21
N ALA A 88 -45.58 -4.50 -11.92
CA ALA A 88 -45.64 -3.34 -12.82
C ALA A 88 -44.30 -2.58 -12.90
N ILE A 89 -43.56 -2.48 -11.79
CA ILE A 89 -42.20 -1.90 -11.75
C ILE A 89 -41.22 -2.76 -12.56
N GLU A 90 -41.21 -4.07 -12.34
CA GLU A 90 -40.35 -5.04 -13.04
C GLU A 90 -40.64 -5.06 -14.55
N ALA A 91 -41.90 -4.88 -14.95
CA ALA A 91 -42.31 -4.72 -16.35
C ALA A 91 -42.01 -3.33 -16.95
N GLY A 92 -41.42 -2.40 -16.18
CA GLY A 92 -41.14 -1.03 -16.63
C GLY A 92 -42.38 -0.13 -16.79
N ASN A 93 -43.56 -0.57 -16.31
CA ASN A 93 -44.81 0.17 -16.42
C ASN A 93 -45.08 1.04 -15.19
N PHE A 94 -44.28 2.10 -15.02
CA PHE A 94 -44.35 2.98 -13.85
C PHE A 94 -45.67 3.75 -13.72
N LYS A 95 -46.34 4.07 -14.85
CA LYS A 95 -47.68 4.70 -14.82
C LYS A 95 -48.72 3.78 -14.19
N GLN A 96 -48.66 2.48 -14.48
CA GLN A 96 -49.54 1.50 -13.86
C GLN A 96 -49.18 1.30 -12.38
N ALA A 97 -47.89 1.20 -12.05
CA ALA A 97 -47.42 1.09 -10.67
C ALA A 97 -47.92 2.27 -9.80
N LEU A 98 -47.80 3.52 -10.28
CA LEU A 98 -48.31 4.70 -9.58
C LEU A 98 -49.82 4.64 -9.33
N LYS A 99 -50.60 4.27 -10.36
CA LYS A 99 -52.07 4.12 -10.21
C LYS A 99 -52.44 3.08 -9.16
N LEU A 100 -51.70 1.97 -9.10
CA LEU A 100 -51.93 0.91 -8.11
C LEU A 100 -51.61 1.39 -6.69
N VAL A 101 -50.50 2.10 -6.50
CA VAL A 101 -50.13 2.68 -5.21
C VAL A 101 -51.12 3.77 -4.78
N ASP A 102 -51.50 4.70 -5.66
CA ASP A 102 -52.45 5.76 -5.35
C ASP A 102 -53.82 5.20 -4.93
N LYS A 103 -54.29 4.13 -5.60
CA LYS A 103 -55.51 3.42 -5.22
C LYS A 103 -55.44 2.85 -3.81
N ARG A 104 -54.25 2.42 -3.36
CA ARG A 104 -54.04 1.91 -2.00
C ARG A 104 -53.93 3.04 -0.99
N LEU A 105 -53.18 4.10 -1.30
CA LEU A 105 -53.08 5.30 -0.46
C LEU A 105 -54.45 5.93 -0.19
N ALA A 106 -55.34 5.96 -1.18
CA ALA A 106 -56.70 6.45 -1.03
C ALA A 106 -57.55 5.62 -0.06
N LYS A 107 -57.25 4.32 0.10
CA LYS A 107 -57.95 3.44 1.05
C LYS A 107 -57.35 3.49 2.45
N LYS A 108 -56.02 3.43 2.53
CA LYS A 108 -55.28 3.44 3.79
C LYS A 108 -53.93 4.09 3.53
N ARG A 109 -53.72 5.26 4.13
CA ARG A 109 -52.43 5.96 4.09
C ARG A 109 -51.47 5.33 5.10
N THR A 110 -50.30 4.92 4.65
CA THR A 110 -49.22 4.38 5.50
C THR A 110 -47.88 4.96 5.06
N SER A 111 -46.91 5.06 5.99
CA SER A 111 -45.53 5.49 5.69
C SER A 111 -44.94 4.69 4.53
N HIS A 112 -45.09 3.37 4.57
CA HIS A 112 -44.60 2.47 3.55
C HIS A 112 -45.15 2.76 2.14
N LEU A 113 -46.45 2.99 2.02
CA LEU A 113 -47.06 3.28 0.71
C LEU A 113 -46.63 4.64 0.16
N GLU A 114 -46.34 5.61 1.03
CA GLU A 114 -45.77 6.90 0.60
C GLU A 114 -44.32 6.72 0.12
N ALA A 115 -43.49 5.97 0.87
CA ALA A 115 -42.13 5.66 0.47
C ALA A 115 -42.10 4.93 -0.89
N PHE A 116 -42.99 3.95 -1.05
CA PHE A 116 -43.08 3.18 -2.28
C PHE A 116 -43.57 4.03 -3.47
N LYS A 117 -44.47 4.99 -3.24
CA LYS A 117 -44.87 5.96 -4.27
C LYS A 117 -43.69 6.78 -4.76
N ILE A 118 -42.87 7.31 -3.83
CA ILE A 118 -41.72 8.14 -4.17
C ILE A 118 -40.64 7.32 -4.90
N TYR A 119 -40.41 6.07 -4.49
CA TYR A 119 -39.57 5.14 -5.22
C TYR A 119 -40.02 4.95 -6.67
N ILE A 120 -41.31 4.70 -6.91
CA ILE A 120 -41.84 4.52 -8.27
C ILE A 120 -41.67 5.80 -9.11
N ARG A 121 -41.87 6.98 -8.51
CA ARG A 121 -41.66 8.27 -9.20
C ARG A 121 -40.23 8.45 -9.69
N SER A 122 -39.24 8.09 -8.88
CA SER A 122 -37.82 8.18 -9.26
C SER A 122 -37.46 7.34 -10.49
N ARG A 123 -38.17 6.22 -10.68
CA ARG A 123 -37.98 5.26 -11.78
C ARG A 123 -38.72 5.65 -13.07
N SER A 124 -39.60 6.65 -12.99
CA SER A 124 -40.35 7.17 -14.15
C SER A 124 -39.41 7.79 -15.19
N SER A 125 -39.76 7.68 -16.47
CA SER A 125 -39.08 8.40 -17.55
C SER A 125 -39.44 9.88 -17.62
N VAL A 126 -40.45 10.32 -16.84
CA VAL A 126 -40.97 11.68 -16.85
C VAL A 126 -40.21 12.53 -15.83
N GLN A 127 -39.57 13.61 -16.29
CA GLN A 127 -38.73 14.45 -15.43
C GLN A 127 -39.50 15.09 -14.26
N SER A 128 -40.72 15.56 -14.48
CA SER A 128 -41.54 16.16 -13.41
C SER A 128 -41.88 15.19 -12.27
N GLU A 129 -41.91 13.88 -12.53
CA GLU A 129 -42.08 12.87 -11.47
C GLU A 129 -40.78 12.71 -10.67
N LYS A 130 -39.62 12.77 -11.32
CA LYS A 130 -38.32 12.75 -10.63
C LYS A 130 -38.10 14.00 -9.80
N ASP A 131 -38.46 15.18 -10.32
CA ASP A 131 -38.33 16.45 -9.60
C ASP A 131 -39.18 16.46 -8.30
N ALA A 132 -40.29 15.73 -8.29
CA ALA A 132 -41.14 15.60 -7.11
C ALA A 132 -40.52 14.75 -5.98
N VAL A 133 -39.48 13.95 -6.26
CA VAL A 133 -38.79 13.11 -5.26
C VAL A 133 -38.10 13.99 -4.23
N LEU A 134 -37.22 14.90 -4.69
CA LEU A 134 -36.45 15.75 -3.78
C LEU A 134 -37.37 16.65 -2.93
N ALA A 135 -38.38 17.27 -3.55
CA ALA A 135 -39.34 18.11 -2.85
C ALA A 135 -40.08 17.36 -1.72
N HIS A 136 -40.39 16.07 -1.94
CA HIS A 136 -41.02 15.24 -0.91
C HIS A 136 -40.05 14.93 0.24
N LEU A 137 -38.81 14.57 -0.07
CA LEU A 137 -37.79 14.28 0.95
C LEU A 137 -37.47 15.52 1.80
N GLU A 138 -37.36 16.69 1.18
CA GLU A 138 -37.19 17.95 1.89
C GLU A 138 -38.39 18.27 2.80
N ASP A 139 -39.62 18.02 2.33
CA ASP A 139 -40.85 18.19 3.13
C ASP A 139 -40.88 17.26 4.36
N LEU A 140 -40.45 16.00 4.22
CA LEU A 140 -40.33 15.06 5.35
C LEU A 140 -39.35 15.57 6.42
N VAL A 141 -38.21 16.11 5.99
CA VAL A 141 -37.20 16.68 6.89
C VAL A 141 -37.72 17.94 7.58
N ILE A 142 -38.34 18.86 6.84
CA ILE A 142 -38.93 20.10 7.38
C ILE A 142 -39.98 19.77 8.45
N LYS A 143 -40.81 18.75 8.19
CA LYS A 143 -41.84 18.27 9.13
C LYS A 143 -41.29 17.43 10.27
N LYS A 144 -39.99 17.10 10.28
CA LYS A 144 -39.33 16.20 11.25
C LYS A 144 -40.06 14.87 11.37
N ALA A 145 -40.42 14.29 10.22
CA ALA A 145 -41.15 13.04 10.16
C ALA A 145 -40.31 11.89 10.73
N ILE A 146 -40.87 11.15 11.70
CA ILE A 146 -40.20 9.99 12.28
C ILE A 146 -40.59 8.74 11.48
N ILE A 147 -39.66 8.26 10.65
CA ILE A 147 -39.84 7.02 9.89
C ILE A 147 -39.28 5.86 10.72
N THR A 148 -40.17 4.94 11.15
CA THR A 148 -39.79 3.84 12.03
C THR A 148 -39.20 2.64 11.29
N ASP A 149 -39.66 2.39 10.07
CA ASP A 149 -39.19 1.27 9.27
C ASP A 149 -37.94 1.65 8.47
N GLN A 150 -36.89 0.85 8.60
CA GLN A 150 -35.66 1.07 7.83
C GLN A 150 -35.87 0.75 6.34
N GLU A 151 -36.76 -0.18 6.01
CA GLU A 151 -37.08 -0.52 4.62
C GLU A 151 -37.72 0.69 3.90
N ASP A 152 -38.52 1.50 4.62
CA ASP A 152 -39.09 2.74 4.08
C ASP A 152 -38.01 3.79 3.81
N ILE A 153 -37.02 3.93 4.71
CA ILE A 153 -35.90 4.87 4.52
C ILE A 153 -35.03 4.41 3.35
N ASP A 154 -34.78 3.11 3.22
CA ASP A 154 -34.00 2.56 2.10
C ASP A 154 -34.73 2.77 0.76
N LEU A 155 -36.06 2.70 0.72
CA LEU A 155 -36.85 3.08 -0.47
C LEU A 155 -36.68 4.56 -0.84
N TYR A 156 -36.64 5.45 0.14
CA TYR A 156 -36.37 6.87 -0.08
C TYR A 156 -34.93 7.13 -0.54
N ASP A 157 -33.97 6.39 0.00
CA ASP A 157 -32.55 6.41 -0.38
C ASP A 157 -32.38 6.05 -1.85
N ASP A 158 -32.91 4.89 -2.24
CA ASP A 158 -32.94 4.44 -3.63
C ASP A 158 -33.66 5.45 -4.54
N ALA A 159 -34.76 6.05 -4.06
CA ALA A 159 -35.48 7.05 -4.83
C ALA A 159 -34.62 8.30 -5.10
N LEU A 160 -33.88 8.78 -4.10
CA LEU A 160 -33.00 9.92 -4.25
C LEU A 160 -31.87 9.63 -5.23
N VAL A 161 -31.18 8.49 -5.08
CA VAL A 161 -30.05 8.10 -5.94
C VAL A 161 -30.49 7.93 -7.40
N ASN A 162 -31.68 7.38 -7.64
CA ASN A 162 -32.23 7.26 -9.00
C ASN A 162 -32.62 8.62 -9.61
N ALA A 163 -33.14 9.55 -8.80
CA ALA A 163 -33.54 10.87 -9.26
C ALA A 163 -32.34 11.80 -9.48
N ILE A 164 -31.34 11.72 -8.60
CA ILE A 164 -30.15 12.57 -8.56
C ILE A 164 -28.93 11.66 -8.30
N PRO A 165 -28.29 11.14 -9.36
CA PRO A 165 -27.02 10.45 -9.23
C PRO A 165 -26.00 11.37 -8.53
N GLU A 166 -25.18 10.80 -7.64
CA GLU A 166 -24.17 11.55 -6.87
C GLU A 166 -24.76 12.70 -6.02
N ALA A 167 -25.89 12.44 -5.36
CA ALA A 167 -26.60 13.41 -4.52
C ALA A 167 -25.71 14.15 -3.50
N GLY A 168 -24.62 13.53 -3.02
CA GLY A 168 -23.62 14.18 -2.19
C GLY A 168 -24.23 14.86 -0.95
N SER A 169 -24.04 16.17 -0.80
CA SER A 169 -24.59 16.93 0.34
C SER A 169 -26.13 16.90 0.43
N ILE A 170 -26.82 16.65 -0.69
CA ILE A 170 -28.28 16.49 -0.71
C ILE A 170 -28.69 15.23 0.05
N TRP A 171 -27.90 14.16 -0.04
CA TRP A 171 -28.15 12.92 0.69
C TRP A 171 -28.08 13.17 2.21
N ALA A 172 -27.03 13.86 2.67
CA ALA A 172 -26.83 14.16 4.09
C ALA A 172 -27.99 15.00 4.68
N ARG A 173 -28.43 16.05 3.98
CA ARG A 173 -29.54 16.92 4.44
C ARG A 173 -30.93 16.29 4.34
N THR A 174 -31.06 15.15 3.64
CA THR A 174 -32.34 14.44 3.46
C THR A 174 -32.31 13.06 4.13
N ILE A 175 -31.79 12.05 3.44
CA ILE A 175 -31.73 10.66 3.90
C ILE A 175 -30.91 10.54 5.20
N GLY A 176 -29.76 11.21 5.29
CA GLY A 176 -28.95 11.25 6.50
C GLY A 176 -29.72 11.73 7.73
N GLU A 177 -30.43 12.86 7.59
CA GLU A 177 -31.29 13.41 8.64
C GLU A 177 -32.46 12.47 8.99
N LEU A 178 -33.12 11.84 8.01
CA LEU A 178 -34.19 10.86 8.27
C LEU A 178 -33.67 9.64 9.06
N ARG A 179 -32.49 9.12 8.69
CA ARG A 179 -31.81 8.03 9.41
C ARG A 179 -31.48 8.44 10.84
N TRP A 180 -30.92 9.63 11.04
CA TRP A 180 -30.63 10.15 12.37
C TRP A 180 -31.91 10.32 13.22
N GLN A 181 -32.96 10.92 12.67
CA GLN A 181 -34.24 11.11 13.38
C GLN A 181 -34.84 9.78 13.82
N SER A 182 -34.77 8.75 12.96
CA SER A 182 -35.21 7.39 13.29
C SER A 182 -34.44 6.80 14.48
N VAL A 183 -33.10 6.84 14.42
CA VAL A 183 -32.24 6.35 15.50
C VAL A 183 -32.44 7.12 16.80
N LYS A 184 -32.61 8.45 16.72
CA LYS A 184 -32.84 9.31 17.88
C LYS A 184 -34.18 9.02 18.56
N ALA A 185 -35.22 8.70 17.79
CA ALA A 185 -36.53 8.33 18.33
C ALA A 185 -36.53 6.93 18.96
N TYR A 186 -35.76 5.99 18.41
CA TYR A 186 -35.73 4.59 18.85
C TYR A 186 -34.31 4.09 19.14
N PRO A 187 -33.57 4.70 20.09
CA PRO A 187 -32.14 4.42 20.30
C PRO A 187 -31.84 2.97 20.74
N LYS A 188 -32.84 2.29 21.32
CA LYS A 188 -32.73 0.87 21.74
C LYS A 188 -32.79 -0.11 20.56
N GLN A 189 -33.17 0.31 19.36
CA GLN A 189 -33.18 -0.53 18.17
C GLN A 189 -31.79 -0.58 17.55
N GLU A 190 -30.96 -1.47 18.08
CA GLU A 190 -29.55 -1.57 17.71
C GLU A 190 -29.31 -1.79 16.20
N ASP A 191 -30.04 -2.72 15.57
CA ASP A 191 -29.89 -3.04 14.14
C ASP A 191 -30.16 -1.81 13.24
N SER A 192 -31.18 -1.02 13.60
CA SER A 192 -31.51 0.23 12.90
C SER A 192 -30.37 1.25 13.02
N GLY A 193 -29.82 1.42 14.23
CA GLY A 193 -28.65 2.27 14.46
C GLY A 193 -27.42 1.82 13.69
N LEU A 194 -27.17 0.51 13.62
CA LEU A 194 -26.04 -0.06 12.87
C LEU A 194 -26.17 0.15 11.36
N LYS A 195 -27.35 -0.09 10.79
CA LYS A 195 -27.64 0.15 9.37
C LYS A 195 -27.49 1.63 9.02
N SER A 196 -28.10 2.49 9.83
CA SER A 196 -28.04 3.94 9.65
C SER A 196 -26.61 4.47 9.74
N PHE A 197 -25.82 4.00 10.71
CA PHE A 197 -24.41 4.37 10.84
C PHE A 197 -23.59 4.00 9.60
N LYS A 198 -23.76 2.76 9.10
CA LYS A 198 -23.05 2.29 7.90
C LYS A 198 -23.43 3.07 6.65
N ALA A 199 -24.71 3.40 6.48
CA ALA A 199 -25.17 4.22 5.36
C ALA A 199 -24.53 5.61 5.40
N CYS A 200 -24.57 6.30 6.55
CA CYS A 200 -23.94 7.62 6.70
C CYS A 200 -22.42 7.58 6.44
N LEU A 201 -21.71 6.54 6.88
CA LEU A 201 -20.28 6.39 6.56
C LEU A 201 -20.01 6.17 5.06
N SER A 202 -20.88 5.40 4.39
CA SER A 202 -20.73 5.10 2.95
C SER A 202 -20.91 6.36 2.11
N GLU A 203 -21.85 7.21 2.50
CA GLU A 203 -22.16 8.49 1.84
C GLU A 203 -21.34 9.67 2.36
N ARG A 204 -20.32 9.41 3.19
CA ARG A 204 -19.43 10.43 3.80
C ARG A 204 -20.18 11.51 4.59
N ASP A 205 -21.33 11.17 5.14
CA ASP A 205 -22.11 12.01 6.04
C ASP A 205 -21.59 11.88 7.48
N TRP A 206 -20.50 12.60 7.73
CA TRP A 206 -19.79 12.55 9.00
C TRP A 206 -20.62 13.09 10.17
N GLU A 207 -21.56 14.00 9.90
CA GLU A 207 -22.38 14.62 10.94
C GLU A 207 -23.31 13.60 11.59
N HIS A 208 -24.15 12.98 10.77
CA HIS A 208 -25.12 12.01 11.27
C HIS A 208 -24.41 10.72 11.71
N ALA A 209 -23.32 10.32 11.05
CA ALA A 209 -22.49 9.20 11.52
C ALA A 209 -22.00 9.44 12.97
N GLN A 210 -21.50 10.64 13.29
CA GLN A 210 -21.06 10.98 14.64
C GLN A 210 -22.22 10.98 15.64
N GLN A 211 -23.36 11.57 15.28
CA GLN A 211 -24.54 11.60 16.15
C GLN A 211 -25.07 10.19 16.45
N ILE A 212 -25.14 9.32 15.44
CA ILE A 212 -25.56 7.93 15.57
C ILE A 212 -24.54 7.15 16.42
N ALA A 213 -23.24 7.29 16.17
CA ALA A 213 -22.20 6.63 16.98
C ALA A 213 -22.28 7.04 18.46
N SER A 214 -22.50 8.32 18.74
CA SER A 214 -22.70 8.81 20.10
C SER A 214 -23.95 8.21 20.76
N SER A 215 -25.04 8.07 20.01
CA SER A 215 -26.27 7.41 20.49
C SER A 215 -26.05 5.93 20.80
N LEU A 216 -25.36 5.20 19.93
CA LEU A 216 -25.00 3.80 20.11
C LEU A 216 -24.13 3.59 21.36
N GLU A 217 -23.09 4.40 21.55
CA GLU A 217 -22.22 4.33 22.74
C GLU A 217 -23.01 4.57 24.03
N LYS A 218 -23.85 5.60 24.06
CA LYS A 218 -24.66 5.95 25.25
C LYS A 218 -25.68 4.87 25.58
N THR A 219 -26.29 4.27 24.57
CA THR A 219 -27.36 3.30 24.75
C THR A 219 -26.85 1.90 25.08
N PHE A 220 -25.68 1.53 24.54
CA PHE A 220 -25.07 0.21 24.73
C PHE A 220 -23.65 0.33 25.33
N PRO A 221 -23.51 0.84 26.58
CA PRO A 221 -22.21 1.17 27.17
C PRO A 221 -21.27 -0.03 27.37
N ASN A 222 -21.82 -1.25 27.36
CA ASN A 222 -21.06 -2.49 27.51
C ASN A 222 -20.46 -2.98 26.18
N LYS A 223 -20.78 -2.36 25.04
CA LYS A 223 -20.24 -2.74 23.73
C LYS A 223 -19.01 -1.90 23.41
N HIS A 224 -17.85 -2.50 23.64
CA HIS A 224 -16.53 -1.91 23.43
C HIS A 224 -16.39 -1.17 22.08
N GLN A 225 -16.80 -1.79 20.98
CA GLN A 225 -16.68 -1.22 19.63
C GLN A 225 -17.35 0.15 19.45
N TYR A 226 -18.45 0.44 20.16
CA TYR A 226 -19.18 1.71 20.00
C TYR A 226 -18.43 2.89 20.61
N VAL A 227 -17.59 2.65 21.62
CA VAL A 227 -16.70 3.68 22.16
C VAL A 227 -15.74 4.14 21.08
N PHE A 228 -15.11 3.20 20.38
CA PHE A 228 -14.15 3.51 19.32
C PHE A 228 -14.79 4.05 18.05
N TRP A 229 -16.02 3.63 17.71
CA TRP A 229 -16.76 4.24 16.59
C TRP A 229 -17.13 5.69 16.87
N ASN A 230 -17.52 6.02 18.11
CA ASN A 230 -17.77 7.41 18.48
C ASN A 230 -16.48 8.23 18.43
N ILE A 231 -15.38 7.76 19.05
CA ILE A 231 -14.08 8.43 19.00
C ILE A 231 -13.61 8.65 17.56
N SER A 232 -13.71 7.61 16.71
CA SER A 232 -13.32 7.69 15.30
C SER A 232 -14.19 8.70 14.55
N SER A 233 -15.50 8.73 14.79
CA SER A 233 -16.41 9.69 14.15
C SER A 233 -16.15 11.13 14.60
N LEU A 234 -15.82 11.34 15.88
CA LEU A 234 -15.37 12.65 16.38
C LEU A 234 -14.07 13.09 15.70
N PHE A 235 -13.12 12.16 15.53
CA PHE A 235 -11.86 12.46 14.85
C PHE A 235 -12.07 12.76 13.36
N LEU A 236 -12.93 12.01 12.66
CA LEU A 236 -13.31 12.31 11.27
C LEU A 236 -13.92 13.70 11.15
N ARG A 237 -14.80 14.11 12.08
CA ARG A 237 -15.35 15.48 12.15
C ARG A 237 -14.28 16.54 12.36
N SER A 238 -13.19 16.22 13.07
CA SER A 238 -12.06 17.14 13.22
C SER A 238 -11.28 17.35 11.92
N MET A 239 -11.35 16.38 11.00
CA MET A 239 -10.63 16.41 9.72
C MET A 239 -11.50 16.93 8.57
N SER A 240 -12.82 17.03 8.72
CA SER A 240 -13.74 17.43 7.65
C SER A 240 -13.53 18.89 7.24
N SER A 241 -13.23 19.16 5.97
CA SER A 241 -12.88 20.50 5.46
C SER A 241 -14.06 21.47 5.36
N ASP A 242 -15.29 20.96 5.42
CA ASP A 242 -16.56 21.70 5.41
C ASP A 242 -16.85 22.44 6.72
N LEU A 243 -16.13 22.13 7.80
CA LEU A 243 -16.33 22.75 9.10
C LEU A 243 -15.34 23.91 9.38
N PRO A 244 -15.80 24.98 10.04
CA PRO A 244 -14.92 26.02 10.59
C PRO A 244 -13.84 25.43 11.51
N ILE A 245 -12.67 26.07 11.54
CA ILE A 245 -11.49 25.62 12.30
C ILE A 245 -11.84 25.43 13.80
N GLU A 246 -12.68 26.30 14.36
CA GLU A 246 -13.10 26.26 15.76
C GLU A 246 -13.88 24.97 16.06
N LYS A 247 -14.80 24.59 15.17
CA LYS A 247 -15.56 23.34 15.30
C LYS A 247 -14.66 22.12 15.12
N ARG A 248 -13.77 22.14 14.12
CA ARG A 248 -12.80 21.05 13.90
C ARG A 248 -11.91 20.82 15.11
N THR A 249 -11.40 21.91 15.69
CA THR A 249 -10.58 21.89 16.91
C THR A 249 -11.36 21.34 18.09
N LEU A 250 -12.64 21.73 18.25
CA LEU A 250 -13.49 21.22 19.32
C LEU A 250 -13.67 19.70 19.21
N TRP A 251 -14.03 19.18 18.03
CA TRP A 251 -14.21 17.75 17.80
C TRP A 251 -12.91 16.97 18.01
N GLY A 252 -11.78 17.51 17.56
CA GLY A 252 -10.46 16.94 17.76
C GLY A 252 -10.09 16.82 19.24
N ARG A 253 -10.28 17.88 20.01
CA ARG A 253 -10.06 17.87 21.46
C ARG A 253 -10.97 16.88 22.20
N LEU A 254 -12.21 16.71 21.75
CA LEU A 254 -13.12 15.71 22.31
C LEU A 254 -12.63 14.29 22.03
N ALA A 255 -12.25 13.99 20.79
CA ALA A 255 -11.69 12.69 20.42
C ALA A 255 -10.42 12.38 21.24
N PHE A 256 -9.50 13.35 21.32
CA PHE A 256 -8.27 13.25 22.11
C PHE A 256 -8.56 13.01 23.59
N GLY A 257 -9.43 13.82 24.21
CA GLY A 257 -9.79 13.65 25.62
C GLY A 257 -10.46 12.30 25.92
N GLN A 258 -11.22 11.73 24.98
CA GLN A 258 -11.83 10.41 25.15
C GLN A 258 -10.80 9.28 25.02
N ILE A 259 -9.99 9.28 23.96
CA ILE A 259 -9.00 8.21 23.74
C ILE A 259 -7.91 8.21 24.83
N SER A 260 -7.50 9.39 25.31
CA SER A 260 -6.53 9.51 26.42
C SER A 260 -7.08 8.92 27.73
N LYS A 261 -8.38 9.04 28.00
CA LYS A 261 -9.00 8.37 29.16
C LYS A 261 -8.97 6.84 29.03
N LEU A 262 -9.15 6.30 27.81
CA LEU A 262 -9.02 4.86 27.58
C LEU A 262 -7.57 4.41 27.75
N ALA A 263 -6.60 5.21 27.31
CA ALA A 263 -5.17 4.96 27.54
C ALA A 263 -4.86 4.90 29.05
N THR A 264 -5.30 5.89 29.84
CA THR A 264 -5.16 5.87 31.30
C THR A 264 -5.81 4.65 31.94
N ALA A 265 -7.02 4.29 31.53
CA ALA A 265 -7.71 3.10 32.05
C ALA A 265 -6.96 1.79 31.71
N THR A 266 -6.27 1.74 30.57
CA THR A 266 -5.43 0.60 30.17
C THR A 266 -4.19 0.49 31.04
N ILE A 267 -3.54 1.63 31.35
CA ILE A 267 -2.36 1.68 32.24
C ILE A 267 -2.74 1.24 33.67
N GLN A 268 -3.88 1.70 34.17
CA GLN A 268 -4.36 1.41 35.53
C GLN A 268 -4.99 0.02 35.68
N ALA A 269 -5.18 -0.72 34.59
CA ALA A 269 -5.81 -2.02 34.63
C ALA A 269 -4.95 -3.04 35.39
N ASP A 270 -5.61 -3.86 36.20
CA ASP A 270 -4.98 -4.98 36.89
C ASP A 270 -4.47 -6.01 35.88
N LYS A 271 -3.15 -6.19 35.80
CA LYS A 271 -2.50 -7.11 34.86
C LYS A 271 -2.91 -8.58 35.04
N SER A 272 -3.49 -8.94 36.18
CA SER A 272 -4.00 -10.29 36.46
C SER A 272 -5.40 -10.56 35.89
N LYS A 273 -6.09 -9.53 35.39
CA LYS A 273 -7.48 -9.60 34.92
C LYS A 273 -7.60 -9.16 33.46
N SER A 274 -8.71 -9.53 32.84
CA SER A 274 -9.07 -9.00 31.52
C SER A 274 -9.26 -7.48 31.57
N LEU A 275 -8.79 -6.79 30.55
CA LEU A 275 -8.96 -5.34 30.42
C LEU A 275 -10.45 -4.94 30.47
N PRO A 276 -10.79 -3.81 31.10
CA PRO A 276 -12.17 -3.34 31.17
C PRO A 276 -12.69 -2.93 29.79
N THR A 277 -14.01 -2.92 29.59
CA THR A 277 -14.65 -2.54 28.31
C THR A 277 -14.17 -1.19 27.77
N ARG A 278 -13.87 -0.24 28.66
CA ARG A 278 -13.36 1.11 28.33
C ARG A 278 -11.85 1.20 28.52
N ALA A 279 -11.13 0.30 27.88
CA ALA A 279 -9.67 0.32 27.72
C ALA A 279 -9.32 0.04 26.25
N ILE A 280 -8.03 0.12 25.92
CA ILE A 280 -7.48 -0.18 24.59
C ILE A 280 -7.11 -1.65 24.55
N HIS A 281 -7.71 -2.41 23.63
CA HIS A 281 -7.63 -3.88 23.54
C HIS A 281 -6.90 -4.37 22.30
N THR A 282 -6.82 -3.55 21.24
CA THR A 282 -6.26 -3.97 19.95
C THR A 282 -5.16 -3.04 19.43
N PRO A 283 -4.27 -3.54 18.55
CA PRO A 283 -3.26 -2.70 17.90
C PRO A 283 -3.88 -1.55 17.09
N GLN A 284 -5.03 -1.78 16.45
CA GLN A 284 -5.74 -0.76 15.67
C GLN A 284 -6.21 0.41 16.55
N GLU A 285 -6.59 0.13 17.79
CA GLU A 285 -6.99 1.16 18.77
C GLU A 285 -5.77 1.93 19.30
N LEU A 286 -4.61 1.28 19.45
CA LEU A 286 -3.33 1.97 19.73
C LEU A 286 -2.92 2.88 18.57
N LEU A 287 -3.05 2.42 17.33
CA LEU A 287 -2.77 3.25 16.15
C LEU A 287 -3.76 4.42 16.03
N LEU A 288 -5.01 4.24 16.45
CA LEU A 288 -5.97 5.34 16.57
C LEU A 288 -5.53 6.34 17.65
N LEU A 289 -5.09 5.87 18.82
CA LEU A 289 -4.48 6.73 19.85
C LEU A 289 -3.30 7.51 19.29
N GLN A 290 -2.39 6.86 18.56
CA GLN A 290 -1.23 7.51 17.93
C GLN A 290 -1.67 8.61 16.96
N ARG A 291 -2.60 8.32 16.05
CA ARG A 291 -3.09 9.29 15.05
C ARG A 291 -3.79 10.49 15.68
N ILE A 292 -4.64 10.26 16.69
CA ILE A 292 -5.37 11.34 17.36
C ILE A 292 -4.40 12.21 18.18
N THR A 293 -3.46 11.58 18.90
CA THR A 293 -2.46 12.30 19.69
C THR A 293 -1.50 13.09 18.81
N ALA A 294 -1.11 12.56 17.64
CA ALA A 294 -0.31 13.28 16.66
C ALA A 294 -1.03 14.52 16.10
N ALA A 295 -2.35 14.45 15.92
CA ALA A 295 -3.13 15.55 15.36
C ALA A 295 -3.52 16.62 16.40
N HIS A 296 -3.79 16.23 17.65
CA HIS A 296 -4.43 17.11 18.66
C HIS A 296 -3.74 17.13 20.02
N GLY A 297 -2.76 16.25 20.27
CA GLY A 297 -1.94 16.22 21.47
C GLY A 297 -0.60 16.93 21.28
N LYS A 298 0.26 16.86 22.29
CA LYS A 298 1.65 17.32 22.18
C LYS A 298 2.57 16.18 21.76
N LEU A 299 3.78 16.50 21.33
CA LEU A 299 4.78 15.49 20.97
C LEU A 299 5.14 14.65 22.22
N GLU A 300 5.32 15.30 23.36
CA GLU A 300 5.63 14.64 24.63
C GLU A 300 4.55 13.63 25.03
N ASP A 301 3.26 13.95 24.78
CA ASP A 301 2.15 13.04 25.07
C ASP A 301 2.28 11.73 24.28
N GLN A 302 2.74 11.80 23.02
CA GLN A 302 2.95 10.62 22.17
C GLN A 302 4.08 9.74 22.71
N LEU A 303 5.23 10.35 22.99
CA LEU A 303 6.39 9.62 23.51
C LEU A 303 6.09 9.00 24.88
N ASN A 304 5.36 9.71 25.74
CA ASN A 304 4.99 9.22 27.06
C ASN A 304 4.26 7.88 26.97
N TYR A 305 3.18 7.78 26.20
CA TYR A 305 2.43 6.52 26.13
C TYR A 305 3.18 5.45 25.30
N LEU A 306 4.00 5.81 24.32
CA LEU A 306 4.85 4.85 23.59
C LEU A 306 5.99 4.29 24.46
N ASN A 307 6.33 4.97 25.55
CA ASN A 307 7.23 4.49 26.59
C ASN A 307 6.51 3.68 27.68
N GLU A 308 5.18 3.78 27.79
CA GLU A 308 4.41 3.03 28.77
C GLU A 308 4.37 1.52 28.44
N PRO A 309 4.78 0.62 29.36
CA PRO A 309 4.82 -0.83 29.09
C PRO A 309 3.47 -1.45 28.70
N SER A 310 2.35 -0.84 29.12
CA SER A 310 1.00 -1.32 28.82
C SER A 310 0.45 -0.86 27.46
N LEU A 311 1.08 0.14 26.82
CA LEU A 311 0.59 0.75 25.57
C LEU A 311 1.65 0.83 24.46
N GLY A 312 2.93 0.81 24.83
CA GLY A 312 4.05 0.93 23.91
C GLY A 312 4.21 -0.29 22.99
N PRO A 313 5.22 -0.26 22.11
CA PRO A 313 5.41 -1.28 21.07
C PRO A 313 5.58 -2.72 21.59
N GLU A 314 6.08 -2.88 22.82
CA GLU A 314 6.28 -4.19 23.47
C GLU A 314 5.10 -4.62 24.34
N SER A 315 4.03 -3.82 24.39
CA SER A 315 2.85 -4.14 25.18
C SER A 315 2.10 -5.35 24.63
N ILE A 316 1.36 -6.04 25.50
CA ILE A 316 0.47 -7.14 25.10
C ILE A 316 -0.60 -6.65 24.11
N VAL A 317 -1.06 -5.40 24.27
CA VAL A 317 -2.08 -4.78 23.41
C VAL A 317 -1.52 -4.53 22.00
N ALA A 318 -0.24 -4.18 21.88
CA ALA A 318 0.43 -3.98 20.60
C ALA A 318 0.54 -5.25 19.76
N LYS A 319 0.53 -6.45 20.38
CA LYS A 319 0.60 -7.76 19.68
C LYS A 319 1.70 -7.83 18.61
N GLY A 320 2.83 -7.15 18.83
CA GLY A 320 3.95 -7.09 17.89
C GLY A 320 3.71 -6.23 16.65
N ASP A 321 2.76 -5.29 16.69
CA ASP A 321 2.55 -4.31 15.62
C ASP A 321 3.76 -3.37 15.50
N TRP A 322 4.54 -3.59 14.45
CA TRP A 322 5.82 -2.91 14.21
C TRP A 322 5.68 -1.43 13.88
N GLU A 323 4.50 -0.99 13.46
CA GLU A 323 4.26 0.42 13.15
C GLU A 323 4.42 1.30 14.39
N LEU A 324 4.13 0.77 15.58
CA LEU A 324 4.36 1.48 16.85
C LEU A 324 5.85 1.73 17.11
N TRP A 325 6.72 0.77 16.77
CA TRP A 325 8.17 0.96 16.85
C TRP A 325 8.63 2.05 15.90
N ARG A 326 8.20 2.04 14.64
CA ARG A 326 8.55 3.07 13.65
C ARG A 326 8.13 4.47 14.12
N ASN A 327 6.90 4.61 14.60
CA ASN A 327 6.40 5.87 15.18
C ASN A 327 7.25 6.33 16.36
N LYS A 328 7.57 5.43 17.29
CA LYS A 328 8.40 5.74 18.46
C LYS A 328 9.79 6.25 18.05
N LEU A 329 10.48 5.53 17.16
CA LEU A 329 11.82 5.91 16.70
C LEU A 329 11.81 7.26 15.97
N GLN A 330 10.83 7.48 15.09
CA GLN A 330 10.68 8.74 14.37
C GLN A 330 10.42 9.92 15.31
N LEU A 331 9.58 9.74 16.34
CA LEU A 331 9.30 10.79 17.34
C LEU A 331 10.52 11.10 18.21
N MET A 332 11.27 10.07 18.62
CA MET A 332 12.50 10.23 19.38
C MET A 332 13.57 10.99 18.59
N GLU A 333 13.68 10.69 17.29
CA GLU A 333 14.55 11.43 16.37
C GLU A 333 14.11 12.90 16.24
N ALA A 334 12.82 13.14 15.99
CA ALA A 334 12.27 14.49 15.85
C ALA A 334 12.39 15.32 17.13
N SER A 335 12.44 14.67 18.30
CA SER A 335 12.63 15.31 19.61
C SER A 335 14.06 15.26 20.10
N GLU A 336 15.02 14.89 19.25
CA GLU A 336 16.45 14.93 19.57
C GLU A 336 16.85 14.12 20.81
N HIS A 337 16.13 13.03 21.13
CA HIS A 337 16.46 12.13 22.25
C HIS A 337 17.59 11.17 21.87
N TRP A 338 18.72 11.71 21.41
CA TRP A 338 19.77 10.96 20.72
C TRP A 338 20.36 9.81 21.54
N GLN A 339 20.64 10.03 22.83
CA GLN A 339 21.21 8.99 23.70
C GLN A 339 20.27 7.79 23.85
N GLN A 340 19.01 8.05 24.21
CA GLN A 340 18.00 6.99 24.37
C GLN A 340 17.69 6.30 23.04
N LEU A 341 17.66 7.06 21.94
CA LEU A 341 17.43 6.51 20.60
C LEU A 341 18.54 5.54 20.22
N PHE A 342 19.80 5.92 20.47
CA PHE A 342 20.98 5.09 20.21
C PHE A 342 20.96 3.79 21.02
N GLU A 343 20.64 3.87 22.31
CA GLU A 343 20.55 2.70 23.20
C GLU A 343 19.45 1.74 22.75
N ILE A 344 18.22 2.25 22.54
CA ILE A 344 17.07 1.44 22.15
C ILE A 344 17.29 0.75 20.79
N THR A 345 17.81 1.49 19.81
CA THR A 345 18.04 0.92 18.47
C THR A 345 19.20 -0.07 18.47
N GLY A 346 20.27 0.21 19.23
CA GLY A 346 21.36 -0.76 19.43
C GLY A 346 20.88 -2.06 20.10
N ASP A 347 19.99 -1.96 21.08
CA ASP A 347 19.42 -3.15 21.74
C ASP A 347 18.44 -3.92 20.85
N LEU A 348 17.67 -3.24 20.01
CA LEU A 348 16.86 -3.89 18.96
C LEU A 348 17.74 -4.66 17.97
N LEU A 349 18.81 -4.06 17.47
CA LEU A 349 19.77 -4.71 16.57
C LEU A 349 20.45 -5.92 17.23
N LYS A 350 20.80 -5.83 18.51
CA LYS A 350 21.27 -6.97 19.31
C LYS A 350 20.27 -8.11 19.36
N ARG A 351 19.01 -7.80 19.65
CA ARG A 351 17.93 -8.79 19.69
C ARG A 351 17.62 -9.40 18.32
N ALA A 352 17.77 -8.64 17.24
CA ALA A 352 17.50 -9.08 15.87
C ALA A 352 18.33 -10.29 15.43
N ARG A 353 19.47 -10.52 16.09
CA ARG A 353 20.39 -11.65 15.82
C ARG A 353 20.39 -12.73 16.91
N MET A 354 19.53 -12.61 17.92
CA MET A 354 19.43 -13.62 18.97
C MET A 354 18.63 -14.82 18.51
N LYS A 355 19.10 -16.00 18.91
CA LYS A 355 18.52 -17.29 18.58
C LYS A 355 17.74 -17.85 19.76
N ASP A 356 16.63 -18.53 19.48
CA ASP A 356 15.90 -19.31 20.47
C ASP A 356 16.65 -20.62 20.80
N GLU A 357 16.07 -21.45 21.68
CA GLU A 357 16.64 -22.74 22.09
C GLU A 357 16.80 -23.73 20.91
N ARG A 358 16.10 -23.50 19.80
CA ARG A 358 16.18 -24.31 18.58
C ARG A 358 17.23 -23.78 17.59
N GLY A 359 17.88 -22.66 17.90
CA GLY A 359 18.86 -22.01 17.03
C GLY A 359 18.25 -21.09 15.98
N GLU A 360 16.95 -20.82 16.04
CA GLU A 360 16.23 -19.97 15.09
C GLU A 360 16.18 -18.51 15.55
N ILE A 361 16.27 -17.56 14.62
CA ILE A 361 16.22 -16.14 14.94
C ILE A 361 14.84 -15.78 15.51
N VAL A 362 14.82 -15.16 16.69
CA VAL A 362 13.58 -14.84 17.42
C VAL A 362 12.73 -13.82 16.69
N GLU A 363 13.32 -12.68 16.29
CA GLU A 363 12.59 -11.58 15.65
C GLU A 363 13.53 -10.73 14.79
N ALA A 364 13.79 -11.18 13.56
CA ALA A 364 14.70 -10.50 12.64
C ALA A 364 14.20 -9.10 12.22
N ARG A 365 12.89 -8.81 12.34
CA ARG A 365 12.30 -7.49 12.04
C ARG A 365 12.89 -6.36 12.89
N MET A 366 13.52 -6.67 14.01
CA MET A 366 14.24 -5.68 14.82
C MET A 366 15.47 -5.09 14.09
N ALA A 367 15.88 -5.65 12.95
CA ALA A 367 16.87 -5.09 12.02
C ALA A 367 16.23 -4.34 10.82
N ASP A 368 15.01 -3.83 10.98
CA ASP A 368 14.39 -2.88 10.04
C ASP A 368 15.33 -1.73 9.69
N TRP A 369 15.29 -1.31 8.44
CA TRP A 369 16.07 -0.18 7.95
C TRP A 369 15.80 1.09 8.77
N ALA A 370 14.58 1.32 9.24
CA ALA A 370 14.26 2.43 10.14
C ALA A 370 15.05 2.37 11.46
N VAL A 371 15.32 1.17 11.98
CA VAL A 371 16.15 0.98 13.19
C VAL A 371 17.60 1.33 12.88
N TRP A 372 18.14 0.82 11.76
CA TRP A 372 19.50 1.15 11.31
C TRP A 372 19.68 2.65 11.07
N GLN A 373 18.74 3.30 10.39
CA GLN A 373 18.80 4.74 10.15
C GLN A 373 18.79 5.53 11.46
N ALA A 374 17.88 5.21 12.39
CA ALA A 374 17.82 5.86 13.69
C ALA A 374 19.09 5.61 14.53
N TYR A 375 19.65 4.41 14.49
CA TYR A 375 20.91 4.06 15.15
C TYR A 375 22.09 4.88 14.60
N LEU A 376 22.21 4.96 13.27
CA LEU A 376 23.26 5.74 12.61
C LEU A 376 23.12 7.24 12.87
N ARG A 377 21.90 7.78 12.74
CA ARG A 377 21.64 9.20 12.95
C ARG A 377 21.90 9.62 14.39
N SER A 378 21.46 8.82 15.37
CA SER A 378 21.74 9.08 16.78
C SER A 378 23.25 9.00 17.10
N ALA A 379 23.96 8.01 16.57
CA ALA A 379 25.43 7.94 16.72
C ALA A 379 26.15 9.17 16.14
N LEU A 380 25.74 9.61 14.94
CA LEU A 380 26.32 10.77 14.25
C LEU A 380 25.92 12.11 14.84
N ALA A 381 24.83 12.17 15.62
CA ALA A 381 24.45 13.32 16.42
C ALA A 381 25.28 13.40 17.71
N LEU A 382 25.53 12.26 18.37
CA LEU A 382 26.33 12.18 19.60
C LEU A 382 27.84 12.36 19.35
N ARG A 383 28.36 11.81 18.24
CA ARG A 383 29.77 11.89 17.79
C ARG A 383 30.82 11.54 18.85
N THR A 384 30.56 10.56 19.69
CA THR A 384 31.57 10.04 20.63
C THR A 384 32.32 8.86 20.01
N PRO A 385 33.62 8.65 20.32
CA PRO A 385 34.35 7.49 19.81
C PRO A 385 33.65 6.16 20.13
N SER A 386 33.11 6.02 21.35
CA SER A 386 32.41 4.81 21.78
C SER A 386 31.13 4.51 20.98
N THR A 387 30.38 5.54 20.56
CA THR A 387 29.17 5.35 19.75
C THR A 387 29.52 4.92 18.32
N LEU A 388 30.56 5.51 17.73
CA LEU A 388 31.04 5.15 16.39
C LEU A 388 31.65 3.73 16.34
N ASP A 389 32.40 3.35 17.38
CA ASP A 389 32.93 1.99 17.52
C ASP A 389 31.80 0.97 17.67
N SER A 390 30.78 1.31 18.47
CA SER A 390 29.61 0.45 18.66
C SER A 390 28.86 0.24 17.34
N VAL A 391 28.67 1.29 16.53
CA VAL A 391 28.08 1.16 15.18
C VAL A 391 28.89 0.21 14.30
N SER A 392 30.21 0.39 14.26
CA SER A 392 31.10 -0.44 13.44
C SER A 392 31.04 -1.92 13.85
N ASN A 393 31.06 -2.19 15.16
CA ASN A 393 30.93 -3.54 15.72
C ASN A 393 29.58 -4.17 15.42
N GLU A 394 28.51 -3.38 15.49
CA GLU A 394 27.14 -3.84 15.28
C GLU A 394 26.88 -4.19 13.80
N ILE A 395 27.39 -3.36 12.89
CA ILE A 395 27.42 -3.65 11.45
C ILE A 395 28.19 -4.95 11.18
N ALA A 396 29.40 -5.08 11.74
CA ALA A 396 30.23 -6.27 11.54
C ALA A 396 29.54 -7.54 12.07
N ALA A 397 28.85 -7.45 13.21
CA ALA A 397 28.11 -8.56 13.79
C ALA A 397 26.96 -9.04 12.89
N HIS A 398 26.24 -8.11 12.24
CA HIS A 398 25.16 -8.45 11.32
C HIS A 398 25.66 -8.99 9.97
N LEU A 399 26.78 -8.46 9.46
CA LEU A 399 27.36 -8.92 8.21
C LEU A 399 28.06 -10.29 8.32
N ASN A 400 28.37 -10.73 9.54
CA ASN A 400 28.98 -12.04 9.78
C ASN A 400 28.05 -13.16 9.26
N PRO A 401 28.51 -14.02 8.33
CA PRO A 401 27.72 -15.16 7.83
C PRO A 401 27.25 -16.12 8.93
N ALA A 402 27.99 -16.22 10.04
CA ALA A 402 27.63 -17.07 11.18
C ALA A 402 26.49 -16.49 12.06
N SER A 403 26.06 -15.24 11.81
CA SER A 403 24.98 -14.60 12.58
C SER A 403 23.65 -15.35 12.45
N GLY A 404 23.44 -16.10 11.37
CA GLY A 404 22.18 -16.77 11.07
C GLY A 404 21.08 -15.83 10.58
N ILE A 405 21.42 -14.56 10.31
CA ILE A 405 20.49 -13.55 9.81
C ILE A 405 20.28 -13.76 8.30
N ASP A 406 19.02 -13.76 7.87
CA ASP A 406 18.65 -13.88 6.47
C ASP A 406 19.32 -12.82 5.58
N LYS A 407 19.56 -13.15 4.29
CA LYS A 407 20.19 -12.25 3.32
C LYS A 407 19.46 -10.90 3.25
N THR A 408 18.13 -10.86 3.37
CA THR A 408 17.32 -9.64 3.32
C THR A 408 17.67 -8.65 4.42
N TRP A 409 17.86 -9.12 5.66
CA TRP A 409 18.20 -8.25 6.79
C TRP A 409 19.69 -7.89 6.80
N ARG A 410 20.56 -8.78 6.30
CA ARG A 410 21.99 -8.46 6.08
C ARG A 410 22.18 -7.35 5.04
N ARG A 411 21.28 -7.23 4.06
CA ARG A 411 21.26 -6.10 3.13
C ARG A 411 21.16 -4.77 3.86
N ASN A 412 20.32 -4.67 4.89
CA ASN A 412 20.17 -3.44 5.69
C ASN A 412 21.47 -3.09 6.44
N ALA A 413 22.18 -4.09 6.98
CA ALA A 413 23.48 -3.86 7.61
C ALA A 413 24.54 -3.41 6.59
N SER A 414 24.50 -3.92 5.36
CA SER A 414 25.39 -3.49 4.27
C SER A 414 25.10 -2.06 3.82
N LEU A 415 23.82 -1.68 3.75
CA LEU A 415 23.40 -0.29 3.55
C LEU A 415 23.82 0.62 4.71
N ALA A 416 23.74 0.12 5.95
CA ALA A 416 24.19 0.88 7.12
C ALA A 416 25.70 1.14 7.06
N TRP A 417 26.48 0.17 6.59
CA TRP A 417 27.91 0.34 6.34
C TRP A 417 28.22 1.36 5.25
N LEU A 418 27.47 1.34 4.14
CA LEU A 418 27.55 2.39 3.10
C LEU A 418 27.29 3.77 3.69
N GLU A 419 26.17 3.94 4.39
CA GLU A 419 25.78 5.22 4.98
C GLU A 419 26.79 5.71 6.02
N PHE A 420 27.26 4.83 6.89
CA PHE A 420 28.27 5.14 7.89
C PHE A 420 29.59 5.57 7.24
N THR A 421 30.05 4.86 6.21
CA THR A 421 31.29 5.18 5.48
C THR A 421 31.18 6.56 4.81
N PHE A 422 30.09 6.83 4.08
CA PHE A 422 29.91 8.11 3.40
C PHE A 422 29.85 9.29 4.37
N LYS A 423 29.24 9.10 5.55
CA LYS A 423 29.10 10.18 6.55
C LYS A 423 30.36 10.39 7.38
N ASN A 424 31.18 9.36 7.61
CA ASN A 424 32.41 9.48 8.40
C ASN A 424 33.67 9.79 7.57
N SER A 425 33.74 9.35 6.31
CA SER A 425 34.86 9.66 5.42
C SER A 425 34.87 11.12 4.92
N SER A 426 33.87 11.92 5.31
CA SER A 426 33.71 13.31 4.86
C SER A 426 34.51 14.36 5.65
N THR A 427 35.56 13.98 6.40
CA THR A 427 36.47 14.96 7.02
C THR A 427 37.51 15.45 5.99
N PRO A 428 37.72 16.77 5.82
CA PRO A 428 38.67 17.33 4.83
C PRO A 428 40.17 17.03 5.09
N PHE A 429 40.49 16.18 6.07
CA PHE A 429 41.84 15.93 6.56
C PHE A 429 42.09 14.43 6.80
N ALA A 430 41.65 13.56 5.89
CA ALA A 430 42.12 12.18 5.87
C ALA A 430 43.60 12.19 5.46
N THR A 431 44.48 12.07 6.45
CA THR A 431 45.94 11.97 6.31
C THR A 431 46.31 10.87 5.34
N GLU A 432 47.13 11.22 4.35
CA GLU A 432 47.77 10.30 3.40
C GLU A 432 48.36 9.10 4.14
N THR A 433 47.68 7.96 4.06
CA THR A 433 48.19 6.70 4.57
C THR A 433 48.59 5.84 3.38
N SER A 434 49.80 5.30 3.42
CA SER A 434 50.40 4.40 2.42
C SER A 434 49.74 3.02 2.46
N GLY A 435 48.46 2.98 2.13
CA GLY A 435 47.61 1.81 2.02
C GLY A 435 47.45 1.32 0.59
N SER A 436 46.80 0.16 0.42
CA SER A 436 46.39 -0.34 -0.90
C SER A 436 45.53 0.68 -1.68
N ASP A 437 45.44 0.58 -3.01
CA ASP A 437 44.64 1.52 -3.83
C ASP A 437 43.16 1.60 -3.41
N LEU A 438 42.64 0.60 -2.69
CA LEU A 438 41.27 0.57 -2.16
C LEU A 438 41.13 1.37 -0.86
N GLU A 439 42.18 1.45 -0.05
CA GLU A 439 42.22 2.28 1.17
C GLU A 439 42.21 3.78 0.84
N LYS A 440 42.66 4.16 -0.36
CA LYS A 440 42.60 5.55 -0.86
C LYS A 440 41.18 6.01 -1.18
N HIS A 441 40.24 5.09 -1.45
CA HIS A 441 38.86 5.41 -1.82
C HIS A 441 37.84 4.56 -1.02
N PRO A 442 37.68 4.82 0.29
CA PRO A 442 36.82 4.01 1.17
C PRO A 442 35.35 3.98 0.72
N ARG A 443 34.84 5.07 0.12
CA ARG A 443 33.47 5.12 -0.43
C ARG A 443 33.27 4.20 -1.63
N VAL A 444 34.28 4.13 -2.51
CA VAL A 444 34.28 3.21 -3.66
C VAL A 444 34.38 1.77 -3.17
N ALA A 445 35.24 1.50 -2.18
CA ALA A 445 35.36 0.20 -1.55
C ALA A 445 34.02 -0.29 -0.96
N ALA A 446 33.28 0.62 -0.33
CA ALA A 446 31.99 0.31 0.26
C ALA A 446 30.94 -0.09 -0.79
N ILE A 447 30.87 0.66 -1.91
CA ILE A 447 29.98 0.33 -3.03
C ILE A 447 30.35 -1.04 -3.63
N ILE A 448 31.64 -1.31 -3.81
CA ILE A 448 32.12 -2.57 -4.39
C ILE A 448 31.72 -3.75 -3.51
N LYS A 449 31.93 -3.67 -2.20
CA LYS A 449 31.56 -4.77 -1.29
C LYS A 449 30.04 -4.96 -1.21
N TYR A 450 29.25 -3.90 -1.29
CA TYR A 450 27.80 -4.05 -1.44
C TYR A 450 27.44 -4.82 -2.72
N LEU A 451 28.06 -4.48 -3.86
CA LEU A 451 27.83 -5.17 -5.14
C LEU A 451 28.25 -6.63 -5.12
N GLN A 452 29.28 -6.99 -4.34
CA GLN A 452 29.70 -8.38 -4.15
C GLN A 452 28.61 -9.21 -3.49
N ASP A 453 28.00 -8.68 -2.43
CA ASP A 453 27.01 -9.41 -1.62
C ASP A 453 25.58 -9.35 -2.19
N PHE A 454 25.21 -8.21 -2.79
CA PHE A 454 23.84 -7.88 -3.17
C PHE A 454 23.69 -7.36 -4.60
N GLY A 455 24.73 -7.40 -5.43
CA GLY A 455 24.67 -6.89 -6.80
C GLY A 455 23.65 -7.63 -7.68
N ASP A 456 23.29 -8.87 -7.32
CA ASP A 456 22.26 -9.68 -7.98
C ASP A 456 20.82 -9.36 -7.54
N ALA A 457 20.62 -8.47 -6.56
CA ALA A 457 19.30 -8.04 -6.15
C ALA A 457 18.73 -7.03 -7.16
N THR A 458 17.43 -7.13 -7.47
CA THR A 458 16.73 -6.16 -8.33
C THR A 458 16.73 -4.73 -7.76
N THR A 459 16.96 -4.58 -6.45
CA THR A 459 17.06 -3.29 -5.76
C THR A 459 18.46 -2.67 -5.78
N ALA A 460 19.51 -3.40 -6.20
CA ALA A 460 20.89 -2.96 -5.99
C ALA A 460 21.18 -1.58 -6.63
N TYR A 461 20.62 -1.31 -7.82
CA TYR A 461 20.73 0.01 -8.42
C TYR A 461 20.08 1.11 -7.59
N SER A 462 18.83 0.92 -7.12
CA SER A 462 18.13 1.92 -6.31
C SER A 462 18.85 2.18 -4.98
N ASP A 463 19.44 1.13 -4.42
CA ASP A 463 20.16 1.17 -3.15
C ASP A 463 21.46 1.99 -3.27
N LEU A 464 22.17 1.82 -4.39
CA LEU A 464 23.47 2.45 -4.60
C LEU A 464 23.39 3.82 -5.26
N ARG A 465 22.33 4.12 -6.01
CA ARG A 465 22.19 5.34 -6.82
C ARG A 465 22.59 6.60 -6.06
N LEU A 466 21.98 6.83 -4.90
CA LEU A 466 22.21 8.04 -4.11
C LEU A 466 23.67 8.15 -3.65
N TYR A 467 24.31 7.04 -3.31
CA TYR A 467 25.72 7.02 -2.92
C TYR A 467 26.65 7.29 -4.10
N VAL A 468 26.35 6.73 -5.28
CA VAL A 468 27.12 7.01 -6.51
C VAL A 468 26.99 8.48 -6.92
N GLU A 469 25.82 9.10 -6.75
CA GLU A 469 25.61 10.53 -7.00
C GLU A 469 26.50 11.41 -6.10
N LEU A 470 26.79 10.97 -4.86
CA LEU A 470 27.64 11.66 -3.89
C LEU A 470 29.16 11.47 -4.09
N LEU A 471 29.59 10.56 -4.98
CA LEU A 471 31.01 10.36 -5.28
C LEU A 471 31.60 11.56 -6.01
N GLN A 472 32.88 11.82 -5.79
CA GLN A 472 33.66 12.82 -6.53
C GLN A 472 34.09 12.28 -7.91
N THR A 473 34.56 13.16 -8.79
CA THR A 473 34.91 12.80 -10.19
C THR A 473 35.99 11.71 -10.28
N ASP A 474 37.00 11.77 -9.41
CA ASP A 474 38.07 10.77 -9.30
C ASP A 474 37.52 9.41 -8.82
N GLU A 475 36.70 9.41 -7.77
CA GLU A 475 36.05 8.20 -7.24
C GLU A 475 35.09 7.57 -8.26
N ARG A 476 34.33 8.38 -9.00
CA ARG A 476 33.46 7.91 -10.09
C ARG A 476 34.26 7.25 -11.20
N SER A 477 35.41 7.85 -11.57
CA SER A 477 36.31 7.30 -12.57
C SER A 477 36.88 5.95 -12.11
N ARG A 478 37.28 5.85 -10.84
CA ARG A 478 37.75 4.61 -10.24
C ARG A 478 36.67 3.54 -10.19
N LEU A 479 35.46 3.88 -9.75
CA LEU A 479 34.33 2.95 -9.74
C LEU A 479 34.03 2.45 -11.17
N LEU A 480 34.02 3.33 -12.16
CA LEU A 480 33.78 2.98 -13.56
C LEU A 480 34.84 2.00 -14.11
N GLU A 481 36.11 2.19 -13.75
CA GLU A 481 37.19 1.27 -14.11
C GLU A 481 36.90 -0.15 -13.57
N VAL A 482 36.47 -0.25 -12.31
CA VAL A 482 36.13 -1.54 -11.67
C VAL A 482 34.93 -2.18 -12.34
N LEU A 483 33.87 -1.41 -12.60
CA LEU A 483 32.66 -1.92 -13.26
C LEU A 483 32.97 -2.47 -14.67
N ARG A 484 33.90 -1.85 -15.41
CA ARG A 484 34.29 -2.28 -16.76
C ARG A 484 35.24 -3.48 -16.76
N SER A 485 36.24 -3.48 -15.89
CA SER A 485 37.27 -4.53 -15.84
C SER A 485 36.80 -5.80 -15.14
N GLY A 486 35.73 -5.73 -14.34
CA GLY A 486 35.39 -6.77 -13.36
C GLY A 486 36.40 -6.76 -12.20
N LEU A 487 36.06 -7.37 -11.07
CA LEU A 487 36.94 -7.38 -9.88
C LEU A 487 38.31 -8.01 -10.20
N GLN A 488 39.33 -7.20 -10.45
CA GLN A 488 40.73 -7.63 -10.45
C GLN A 488 41.51 -6.80 -9.43
N PHE A 489 41.49 -7.24 -8.18
CA PHE A 489 42.33 -6.66 -7.12
C PHE A 489 43.19 -7.74 -6.47
N GLY A 490 44.51 -7.55 -6.51
CA GLY A 490 45.49 -8.34 -5.76
C GLY A 490 45.89 -9.68 -6.39
N LYS A 491 46.85 -9.68 -7.31
CA LYS A 491 47.67 -10.88 -7.58
C LYS A 491 48.62 -11.13 -6.40
N THR A 492 48.10 -11.76 -5.34
CA THR A 492 48.81 -12.56 -4.32
C THR A 492 47.70 -13.12 -3.41
N ALA A 493 47.44 -14.42 -3.26
CA ALA A 493 48.30 -15.58 -3.33
C ALA A 493 47.50 -16.84 -3.73
N LYS A 494 48.18 -17.84 -4.30
CA LYS A 494 47.68 -19.22 -4.28
C LYS A 494 47.79 -19.75 -2.85
N ILE A 495 46.73 -20.36 -2.34
CA ILE A 495 46.68 -21.77 -1.88
C ILE A 495 45.19 -22.09 -1.61
N ASN A 496 44.67 -22.98 -2.47
CA ASN A 496 43.54 -23.90 -2.33
C ASN A 496 42.17 -23.39 -1.87
N ASP A 497 41.20 -23.64 -2.76
CA ASP A 497 39.74 -23.54 -2.63
C ASP A 497 39.16 -22.13 -2.43
N LEU A 498 38.87 -21.44 -3.55
CA LEU A 498 37.75 -20.51 -3.78
C LEU A 498 37.87 -19.84 -5.17
N GLU A 499 37.94 -20.65 -6.23
CA GLU A 499 37.82 -20.17 -7.62
C GLU A 499 36.40 -19.74 -8.08
N PRO A 500 35.27 -19.99 -7.37
CA PRO A 500 33.96 -19.50 -7.85
C PRO A 500 33.68 -18.00 -7.60
N GLU A 501 34.30 -17.37 -6.59
CA GLU A 501 33.93 -16.00 -6.18
C GLU A 501 34.59 -14.88 -7.02
N LEU A 502 35.57 -15.24 -7.86
CA LEU A 502 36.31 -14.30 -8.72
C LEU A 502 35.67 -14.05 -10.10
N LYS A 503 34.50 -14.64 -10.39
CA LYS A 503 33.73 -14.40 -11.63
C LYS A 503 32.80 -13.16 -11.58
N ALA A 504 32.74 -12.44 -10.46
CA ALA A 504 31.49 -11.82 -10.01
C ALA A 504 31.07 -10.44 -10.60
N LEU A 505 31.84 -9.70 -11.40
CA LEU A 505 31.40 -8.35 -11.87
C LEU A 505 31.80 -7.97 -13.30
N SER A 506 32.18 -8.90 -14.18
CA SER A 506 32.61 -8.51 -15.53
C SER A 506 31.43 -8.35 -16.49
N ILE A 507 31.29 -7.14 -17.06
CA ILE A 507 30.36 -6.83 -18.16
C ILE A 507 30.77 -7.54 -19.47
N SER A 508 32.02 -8.01 -19.57
CA SER A 508 32.67 -8.30 -20.86
C SER A 508 32.27 -9.61 -21.56
N LYS A 509 31.61 -10.56 -20.87
CA LYS A 509 31.33 -11.87 -21.47
C LYS A 509 29.92 -12.02 -22.04
N ASN A 510 28.96 -11.18 -21.62
CA ASN A 510 27.53 -11.32 -21.99
C ASN A 510 27.02 -12.78 -21.93
N GLU A 511 27.61 -13.61 -21.09
CA GLU A 511 27.29 -15.02 -20.91
C GLU A 511 26.61 -15.15 -19.55
N PHE A 512 25.39 -15.68 -19.53
CA PHE A 512 24.57 -15.75 -18.32
C PHE A 512 24.28 -17.21 -17.97
N GLU A 513 24.71 -17.65 -16.79
CA GLU A 513 24.43 -19.00 -16.30
C GLU A 513 23.04 -19.08 -15.67
N ASN A 514 22.57 -17.99 -15.04
CA ASN A 514 21.28 -17.90 -14.35
C ASN A 514 20.73 -16.46 -14.32
N ALA A 515 19.50 -16.29 -13.81
CA ALA A 515 18.83 -14.99 -13.71
C ALA A 515 19.52 -13.98 -12.76
N ASN A 516 20.24 -14.46 -11.74
CA ASN A 516 20.98 -13.60 -10.81
C ASN A 516 22.17 -12.95 -11.53
N ASP A 517 22.83 -13.67 -12.43
CA ASP A 517 23.92 -13.12 -13.24
C ASP A 517 23.42 -12.04 -14.20
N MET A 518 22.24 -12.24 -14.82
CA MET A 518 21.57 -11.22 -15.63
C MET A 518 21.26 -9.98 -14.81
N THR A 519 20.58 -10.15 -13.67
CA THR A 519 20.20 -9.04 -12.79
C THR A 519 21.43 -8.27 -12.32
N ARG A 520 22.50 -8.98 -11.96
CA ARG A 520 23.79 -8.36 -11.61
C ARG A 520 24.33 -7.52 -12.75
N CYS A 521 24.43 -8.07 -13.95
CA CYS A 521 24.94 -7.36 -15.12
C CYS A 521 24.06 -6.14 -15.49
N VAL A 522 22.74 -6.25 -15.37
CA VAL A 522 21.80 -5.12 -15.52
C VAL A 522 22.12 -3.99 -14.55
N ASN A 523 22.31 -4.30 -13.26
CA ASN A 523 22.65 -3.31 -12.26
C ASN A 523 23.97 -2.59 -12.59
N LEU A 524 24.99 -3.32 -13.06
CA LEU A 524 26.27 -2.72 -13.47
C LEU A 524 26.13 -1.80 -14.69
N HIS A 525 25.29 -2.16 -15.67
CA HIS A 525 25.00 -1.30 -16.81
C HIS A 525 24.26 -0.03 -16.38
N LYS A 526 23.27 -0.14 -15.48
CA LYS A 526 22.56 1.02 -14.92
C LYS A 526 23.50 1.97 -14.18
N LEU A 527 24.41 1.44 -13.35
CA LEU A 527 25.42 2.24 -12.65
C LEU A 527 26.44 2.87 -13.62
N THR A 528 26.88 2.11 -14.62
CA THR A 528 27.76 2.61 -15.69
C THR A 528 27.11 3.78 -16.43
N TYR A 529 25.84 3.65 -16.80
CA TYR A 529 25.07 4.71 -17.44
C TYR A 529 24.87 5.93 -16.52
N LEU A 530 24.63 5.72 -15.22
CA LEU A 530 24.53 6.80 -14.24
C LEU A 530 25.81 7.65 -14.23
N ILE A 531 26.99 7.01 -14.16
CA ILE A 531 28.30 7.67 -14.10
C ILE A 531 28.69 8.31 -15.44
N MET A 532 28.47 7.60 -16.56
CA MET A 532 28.94 8.04 -17.87
C MET A 532 28.03 9.06 -18.54
N SER A 533 26.73 9.04 -18.24
CA SER A 533 25.74 9.86 -18.93
C SER A 533 24.91 10.70 -17.98
N SER A 534 24.15 10.10 -17.06
CA SER A 534 23.10 10.82 -16.32
C SER A 534 23.67 11.92 -15.40
N LEU A 535 24.75 11.62 -14.67
CA LEU A 535 25.44 12.58 -13.81
C LEU A 535 26.09 13.72 -14.62
N PRO A 536 26.95 13.44 -15.62
CA PRO A 536 27.51 14.49 -16.47
C PRO A 536 26.47 15.32 -17.22
N GLU A 537 25.34 14.72 -17.61
CA GLU A 537 24.22 15.45 -18.21
C GLU A 537 23.65 16.49 -17.24
N HIS A 538 23.36 16.09 -16.00
CA HIS A 538 22.84 16.99 -14.98
C HIS A 538 23.83 18.13 -14.69
N GLU A 539 25.12 17.81 -14.58
CA GLU A 539 26.20 18.80 -14.37
C GLU A 539 26.29 19.80 -15.53
N ARG A 540 26.25 19.34 -16.78
CA ARG A 540 26.23 20.23 -17.96
C ARG A 540 24.97 21.08 -18.03
N ARG A 541 23.80 20.53 -17.67
CA ARG A 541 22.51 21.28 -17.61
C ARG A 541 22.53 22.39 -16.57
N SER A 542 23.13 22.12 -15.41
CA SER A 542 23.20 23.04 -14.29
C SER A 542 24.37 24.03 -14.37
N SER A 543 25.33 23.79 -15.28
CA SER A 543 26.54 24.61 -15.46
C SER A 543 26.23 26.09 -15.75
N PRO A 544 26.89 27.04 -15.07
CA PRO A 544 26.80 28.46 -15.39
C PRO A 544 27.21 28.78 -16.84
N LEU A 545 28.16 28.03 -17.42
CA LEU A 545 28.60 28.22 -18.80
C LEU A 545 27.44 28.00 -19.78
N ARG A 546 26.60 26.99 -19.51
CA ARG A 546 25.40 26.74 -20.30
C ARG A 546 24.39 27.88 -20.19
N LYS A 547 24.20 28.42 -18.98
CA LYS A 547 23.33 29.60 -18.76
C LYS A 547 23.86 30.84 -19.49
N ALA A 548 25.17 30.92 -19.71
CA ALA A 548 25.83 31.96 -20.47
C ALA A 548 25.86 31.71 -21.99
N GLY A 549 25.24 30.62 -22.48
CA GLY A 549 25.11 30.31 -23.90
C GLY A 549 26.15 29.32 -24.46
N GLU A 550 27.03 28.75 -23.62
CA GLU A 550 27.96 27.69 -24.06
C GLU A 550 27.19 26.39 -24.36
N LEU A 551 27.29 25.92 -25.60
CA LEU A 551 26.66 24.69 -26.06
C LEU A 551 27.65 23.54 -26.18
N SER A 552 28.96 23.81 -26.15
CA SER A 552 30.02 22.81 -26.32
C SER A 552 30.73 22.52 -25.00
N PHE A 553 30.84 21.23 -24.68
CA PHE A 553 31.54 20.70 -23.52
C PHE A 553 32.51 19.61 -23.95
N THR A 554 33.49 19.30 -23.11
CA THR A 554 34.34 18.11 -23.30
C THR A 554 33.88 17.00 -22.37
N CYS A 555 33.62 15.82 -22.91
CA CYS A 555 33.24 14.68 -22.08
C CYS A 555 34.40 14.27 -21.17
N THR A 556 34.15 14.15 -19.87
CA THR A 556 35.15 13.74 -18.88
C THR A 556 35.63 12.30 -19.03
N HIS A 557 34.89 11.47 -19.77
CA HIS A 557 35.14 10.02 -19.88
C HIS A 557 35.81 9.61 -21.19
N CYS A 558 35.38 10.18 -22.33
CA CYS A 558 35.93 9.87 -23.65
C CYS A 558 36.71 11.04 -24.26
N SER A 559 36.80 12.17 -23.58
CA SER A 559 37.47 13.40 -24.03
C SER A 559 36.95 13.98 -25.35
N SER A 560 35.85 13.46 -25.89
CA SER A 560 35.24 13.96 -27.12
C SER A 560 34.43 15.22 -26.86
N PRO A 561 34.34 16.15 -27.82
CA PRO A 561 33.43 17.29 -27.73
C PRO A 561 31.99 16.77 -27.74
N CYS A 562 31.14 17.37 -26.91
CA CYS A 562 29.74 16.99 -26.76
C CYS A 562 28.90 18.19 -26.31
N GLU A 563 27.60 18.16 -26.56
CA GLU A 563 26.68 19.13 -25.99
C GLU A 563 26.21 18.66 -24.60
N VAL A 564 24.90 18.72 -24.34
CA VAL A 564 24.25 18.16 -23.15
C VAL A 564 24.53 16.67 -23.01
N TYR A 565 24.50 15.96 -24.14
CA TYR A 565 24.67 14.53 -24.25
C TYR A 565 25.99 14.21 -24.92
N CYS A 566 26.71 13.23 -24.40
CA CYS A 566 27.89 12.70 -25.07
C CYS A 566 27.48 11.57 -26.04
N GLY A 567 27.47 11.88 -27.34
CA GLY A 567 27.09 10.92 -28.39
C GLY A 567 27.93 9.64 -28.35
N VAL A 568 29.25 9.77 -28.23
CA VAL A 568 30.19 8.62 -28.19
C VAL A 568 29.88 7.69 -27.00
N CYS A 569 29.70 8.25 -25.80
CA CYS A 569 29.38 7.45 -24.61
C CYS A 569 28.00 6.80 -24.69
N LEU A 570 26.99 7.52 -25.21
CA LEU A 570 25.63 6.97 -25.36
C LEU A 570 25.57 5.87 -26.42
N GLU A 571 26.26 6.03 -27.56
CA GLU A 571 26.39 4.99 -28.58
C GLU A 571 27.04 3.74 -27.98
N GLN A 572 28.13 3.89 -27.23
CA GLN A 572 28.80 2.77 -26.57
C GLN A 572 27.90 2.04 -25.55
N VAL A 573 27.21 2.79 -24.69
CA VAL A 573 26.31 2.19 -23.68
C VAL A 573 25.13 1.48 -24.35
N SER A 574 24.57 2.07 -25.40
CA SER A 574 23.49 1.48 -26.18
C SER A 574 23.95 0.17 -26.83
N GLN A 575 25.07 0.17 -27.54
CA GLN A 575 25.63 -1.03 -28.19
C GLN A 575 25.90 -2.15 -27.19
N ASN A 576 26.49 -1.83 -26.03
CA ASN A 576 26.74 -2.82 -24.98
C ASN A 576 25.43 -3.41 -24.44
N SER A 577 24.42 -2.56 -24.20
CA SER A 577 23.12 -2.99 -23.69
C SER A 577 22.36 -3.84 -24.71
N ILE A 578 22.42 -3.50 -26.00
CA ILE A 578 21.83 -4.31 -27.09
C ILE A 578 22.51 -5.68 -27.14
N ALA A 579 23.84 -5.72 -27.10
CA ALA A 579 24.59 -6.98 -27.11
C ALA A 579 24.26 -7.86 -25.90
N ALA A 580 24.18 -7.26 -24.70
CA ALA A 580 23.80 -7.96 -23.48
C ALA A 580 22.37 -8.50 -23.54
N TYR A 581 21.39 -7.70 -24.00
CA TYR A 581 20.01 -8.14 -24.15
C TYR A 581 19.87 -9.26 -25.17
N THR A 582 20.52 -9.13 -26.33
CA THR A 582 20.46 -10.14 -27.39
C THR A 582 20.99 -11.49 -26.90
N SER A 583 22.13 -11.47 -26.20
CA SER A 583 22.68 -12.69 -25.59
C SER A 583 21.80 -13.25 -24.48
N ALA A 584 21.14 -12.38 -23.71
CA ALA A 584 20.26 -12.79 -22.62
C ALA A 584 18.94 -13.42 -23.11
N ILE A 585 18.42 -12.99 -24.26
CA ILE A 585 17.22 -13.56 -24.87
C ILE A 585 17.54 -14.86 -25.63
N ASP A 586 18.73 -14.98 -26.23
CA ASP A 586 19.20 -16.21 -26.89
C ASP A 586 19.75 -17.25 -25.90
N ASP A 587 19.01 -17.49 -24.80
CA ASP A 587 19.43 -18.34 -23.70
C ASP A 587 19.15 -19.84 -23.93
N ASN A 588 18.68 -20.21 -25.12
CA ASN A 588 18.21 -21.55 -25.47
C ASN A 588 17.15 -22.12 -24.50
N GLY A 589 16.42 -21.23 -23.81
CA GLY A 589 15.41 -21.58 -22.82
C GLY A 589 15.96 -22.03 -21.47
N LYS A 590 17.21 -21.70 -21.13
CA LYS A 590 17.78 -21.98 -19.80
C LYS A 590 17.07 -21.22 -18.67
N ILE A 591 16.66 -19.98 -18.93
CA ILE A 591 16.02 -19.05 -18.01
C ILE A 591 14.60 -18.76 -18.51
N SER A 592 14.44 -18.43 -19.80
CA SER A 592 13.17 -18.03 -20.41
C SER A 592 12.05 -19.07 -20.26
N LYS A 593 12.37 -20.38 -20.25
CA LYS A 593 11.36 -21.45 -20.07
C LYS A 593 10.82 -21.56 -18.65
N SER A 594 11.56 -21.05 -17.66
CA SER A 594 11.16 -21.10 -16.26
C SER A 594 10.26 -19.93 -15.86
N LEU A 595 10.16 -18.90 -16.71
CA LEU A 595 9.35 -17.71 -16.48
C LEU A 595 7.87 -18.01 -16.76
N LEU A 596 7.00 -17.55 -15.86
CA LEU A 596 5.56 -17.54 -16.10
C LEU A 596 5.20 -16.44 -17.11
N PRO A 597 4.05 -16.53 -17.80
CA PRO A 597 3.62 -15.49 -18.74
C PRO A 597 3.44 -14.10 -18.12
N THR A 598 3.30 -14.02 -16.80
CA THR A 598 3.18 -12.78 -16.02
C THR A 598 4.53 -12.22 -15.55
N ASP A 599 5.60 -13.00 -15.63
CA ASP A 599 6.92 -12.58 -15.16
C ASP A 599 7.57 -11.65 -16.17
N ARG A 600 8.31 -10.65 -15.68
CA ARG A 600 9.18 -9.83 -16.52
C ARG A 600 10.49 -10.56 -16.76
N HIS A 601 11.06 -10.44 -17.95
CA HIS A 601 12.37 -11.02 -18.22
C HIS A 601 13.45 -10.25 -17.44
N PRO A 602 14.36 -10.91 -16.69
CA PRO A 602 15.40 -10.23 -15.88
C PRO A 602 16.32 -9.30 -16.68
N ALA A 603 16.42 -9.52 -18.00
CA ALA A 603 17.22 -8.74 -18.92
C ALA A 603 16.51 -7.50 -19.50
N ASP A 604 15.21 -7.33 -19.29
CA ASP A 604 14.40 -6.28 -19.94
C ASP A 604 14.95 -4.87 -19.77
N ASP A 605 15.60 -4.61 -18.64
CA ASP A 605 16.23 -3.33 -18.35
C ASP A 605 17.39 -2.99 -19.30
N PHE A 606 18.05 -3.98 -19.92
CA PHE A 606 19.01 -3.71 -20.99
C PHE A 606 18.32 -3.11 -22.22
N CYS A 607 17.14 -3.62 -22.57
CA CYS A 607 16.34 -3.10 -23.67
C CYS A 607 15.89 -1.67 -23.38
N THR A 608 15.34 -1.42 -22.18
CA THR A 608 14.96 -0.09 -21.72
C THR A 608 16.16 0.87 -21.77
N LEU A 609 17.31 0.46 -21.24
CA LEU A 609 18.52 1.29 -21.21
C LEU A 609 19.04 1.63 -22.61
N ALA A 610 19.07 0.65 -23.51
CA ALA A 610 19.47 0.84 -24.90
C ALA A 610 18.54 1.83 -25.61
N ALA A 611 17.22 1.63 -25.48
CA ALA A 611 16.21 2.48 -26.08
C ALA A 611 16.28 3.92 -25.55
N MET A 612 16.47 4.11 -24.24
CA MET A 612 16.69 5.44 -23.66
C MET A 612 17.93 6.13 -24.23
N CYS A 613 19.04 5.40 -24.41
CA CYS A 613 20.25 5.96 -25.02
C CYS A 613 20.03 6.36 -26.48
N LEU A 614 19.35 5.51 -27.27
CA LEU A 614 19.01 5.78 -28.68
C LEU A 614 18.06 7.00 -28.80
N MET A 615 17.05 7.09 -27.94
CA MET A 615 16.17 8.25 -27.89
C MET A 615 16.94 9.53 -27.56
N LYS A 616 17.87 9.49 -26.60
CA LYS A 616 18.75 10.64 -26.31
C LYS A 616 19.62 11.02 -27.52
N LEU A 617 20.16 10.04 -28.25
CA LEU A 617 20.91 10.31 -29.48
C LEU A 617 20.03 10.92 -30.59
N SER A 618 18.75 10.54 -30.65
CA SER A 618 17.80 11.11 -31.63
C SER A 618 17.53 12.60 -31.40
N ILE A 619 17.62 13.07 -30.16
CA ILE A 619 17.42 14.49 -29.79
C ILE A 619 18.73 15.28 -29.64
N SER A 620 19.89 14.63 -29.78
CA SER A 620 21.20 15.26 -29.62
C SER A 620 21.71 15.81 -30.96
N GLY A 621 21.68 17.13 -31.16
CA GLY A 621 22.21 17.80 -32.36
C GLY A 621 21.41 19.04 -32.73
N SER A 622 22.08 20.04 -33.31
CA SER A 622 21.43 21.23 -33.86
C SER A 622 20.40 20.82 -34.91
N SER A 623 19.23 21.46 -34.88
CA SER A 623 18.12 21.28 -35.81
C SER A 623 18.55 21.30 -37.28
N ASP A 624 18.90 20.14 -37.83
CA ASP A 624 18.80 19.94 -39.27
C ASP A 624 17.31 20.01 -39.58
N ALA A 625 16.87 21.21 -39.99
CA ALA A 625 15.50 21.54 -40.35
C ALA A 625 14.99 20.76 -41.57
N ASP A 626 15.82 19.88 -42.13
CA ASP A 626 15.42 18.97 -43.19
C ASP A 626 14.98 17.65 -42.53
N GLY A 627 13.67 17.54 -42.29
CA GLY A 627 12.98 16.37 -41.71
C GLY A 627 13.03 15.11 -42.58
N SER A 628 14.16 14.88 -43.25
CA SER A 628 14.45 13.71 -44.05
C SER A 628 14.44 12.47 -43.17
N LEU A 629 13.65 11.47 -43.59
CA LEU A 629 13.63 10.13 -43.00
C LEU A 629 15.01 9.42 -43.02
N LYS A 630 16.00 9.99 -43.72
CA LYS A 630 17.37 9.50 -43.80
C LYS A 630 18.32 10.13 -42.78
N SER A 631 17.85 11.03 -41.91
CA SER A 631 18.70 11.63 -40.89
C SER A 631 19.13 10.60 -39.83
N LYS A 632 20.35 10.77 -39.29
CA LYS A 632 20.89 9.91 -38.22
C LYS A 632 19.98 9.94 -36.98
N HIS A 633 19.30 11.06 -36.72
CA HIS A 633 18.34 11.24 -35.62
C HIS A 633 17.09 10.37 -35.76
N VAL A 634 16.46 10.38 -36.94
CA VAL A 634 15.29 9.53 -37.21
C VAL A 634 15.67 8.05 -37.14
N ALA A 635 16.87 7.69 -37.64
CA ALA A 635 17.36 6.32 -37.55
C ALA A 635 17.48 5.85 -36.09
N TYR A 636 17.96 6.69 -35.17
CA TYR A 636 18.03 6.34 -33.75
C TYR A 636 16.66 6.20 -33.09
N ALA A 637 15.71 7.09 -33.38
CA ALA A 637 14.35 6.97 -32.86
C ALA A 637 13.67 5.68 -33.35
N LEU A 638 13.83 5.34 -34.63
CA LEU A 638 13.31 4.09 -35.20
C LEU A 638 13.99 2.86 -34.59
N GLN A 639 15.32 2.88 -34.37
CA GLN A 639 16.03 1.80 -33.70
C GLN A 639 15.51 1.60 -32.27
N ALA A 640 15.25 2.68 -31.52
CA ALA A 640 14.67 2.59 -30.18
C ALA A 640 13.29 1.94 -30.20
N ALA A 641 12.41 2.38 -31.11
CA ALA A 641 11.06 1.84 -31.25
C ALA A 641 11.07 0.35 -31.64
N VAL A 642 11.85 -0.03 -32.65
CA VAL A 642 11.98 -1.43 -33.08
C VAL A 642 12.53 -2.31 -31.96
N PHE A 643 13.51 -1.81 -31.21
CA PHE A 643 14.10 -2.58 -30.12
C PHE A 643 13.14 -2.76 -28.94
N LEU A 644 12.36 -1.73 -28.59
CA LEU A 644 11.29 -1.82 -27.58
C LEU A 644 10.17 -2.75 -28.02
N GLU A 645 9.77 -2.73 -29.29
CA GLU A 645 8.76 -3.65 -29.83
C GLU A 645 9.26 -5.10 -29.80
N TYR A 646 10.53 -5.32 -30.17
CA TYR A 646 11.17 -6.62 -30.02
C TYR A 646 11.17 -7.07 -28.56
N GLY A 647 11.59 -6.22 -27.61
CA GLY A 647 11.57 -6.55 -26.20
C GLY A 647 10.17 -6.87 -25.66
N TRP A 648 9.17 -6.08 -26.07
CA TRP A 648 7.76 -6.34 -25.72
C TRP A 648 7.25 -7.67 -26.27
N SER A 649 7.70 -8.08 -27.47
CA SER A 649 7.36 -9.39 -28.03
C SER A 649 7.89 -10.56 -27.19
N GLN A 650 9.03 -10.37 -26.52
CA GLN A 650 9.66 -11.37 -25.63
C GLN A 650 9.09 -11.32 -24.21
N SER A 651 8.68 -10.14 -23.73
CA SER A 651 8.23 -9.90 -22.36
C SER A 651 6.96 -9.04 -22.34
N LYS A 652 5.82 -9.66 -22.69
CA LYS A 652 4.52 -8.96 -22.82
C LYS A 652 3.96 -8.41 -21.50
N SER A 653 4.40 -8.98 -20.37
CA SER A 653 4.05 -8.55 -19.02
C SER A 653 4.71 -7.21 -18.64
N ASN A 654 5.72 -6.78 -19.38
CA ASN A 654 6.44 -5.55 -19.10
C ASN A 654 5.67 -4.31 -19.59
N SER A 655 4.98 -3.66 -18.65
CA SER A 655 4.26 -2.41 -18.88
C SER A 655 5.16 -1.25 -19.30
N ASP A 656 6.44 -1.28 -18.94
CA ASP A 656 7.36 -0.16 -19.17
C ASP A 656 7.67 -0.02 -20.67
N PHE A 657 7.77 -1.14 -21.39
CA PHE A 657 7.86 -1.13 -22.86
C PHE A 657 6.61 -0.54 -23.50
N SER A 658 5.41 -0.89 -23.01
CA SER A 658 4.15 -0.35 -23.53
C SER A 658 4.05 1.15 -23.30
N LEU A 659 4.45 1.62 -22.12
CA LEU A 659 4.52 3.04 -21.79
C LEU A 659 5.49 3.78 -22.71
N LEU A 660 6.71 3.27 -22.91
CA LEU A 660 7.72 3.90 -23.77
C LEU A 660 7.30 3.91 -25.26
N LEU A 661 6.63 2.86 -25.75
CA LEU A 661 6.10 2.80 -27.12
C LEU A 661 4.90 3.73 -27.33
N SER A 662 4.06 3.89 -26.30
CA SER A 662 2.88 4.80 -26.36
C SER A 662 3.24 6.26 -26.13
N SER A 663 4.38 6.53 -25.52
CA SER A 663 4.94 7.88 -25.34
C SER A 663 5.52 8.38 -26.67
N GLY A 664 4.66 8.74 -27.62
CA GLY A 664 5.06 9.47 -28.82
C GLY A 664 5.67 10.84 -28.48
N PRO A 665 6.39 11.50 -29.41
CA PRO A 665 7.02 12.79 -29.16
C PRO A 665 5.95 13.83 -28.82
N SER A 666 5.85 14.18 -27.54
CA SER A 666 5.02 15.26 -27.03
C SER A 666 5.62 16.62 -27.45
N GLN A 667 4.75 17.61 -27.67
CA GLN A 667 5.14 18.96 -28.11
C GLN A 667 5.94 19.77 -27.06
N GLU A 668 6.33 19.18 -25.93
CA GLU A 668 7.19 19.80 -24.90
C GLU A 668 8.29 18.82 -24.42
N PRO A 669 9.37 18.59 -25.20
CA PRO A 669 10.43 17.64 -24.84
C PRO A 669 11.20 17.98 -23.55
N GLU A 670 11.11 19.23 -23.07
CA GLU A 670 11.86 19.69 -21.89
C GLU A 670 11.23 19.27 -20.55
N LYS A 671 9.92 18.98 -20.49
CA LYS A 671 9.24 18.57 -19.25
C LYS A 671 9.13 17.05 -19.09
N ASP A 672 9.16 16.29 -20.18
CA ASP A 672 8.99 14.84 -20.13
C ASP A 672 10.28 14.06 -19.88
N VAL A 673 11.46 14.58 -20.25
CA VAL A 673 12.75 13.96 -19.89
C VAL A 673 13.03 14.06 -18.37
N GLN A 674 12.42 15.03 -17.68
CA GLN A 674 12.43 15.11 -16.22
C GLN A 674 11.38 14.19 -15.55
N ARG A 675 10.41 13.67 -16.32
CA ARG A 675 9.29 12.85 -15.83
C ARG A 675 9.33 11.39 -16.24
N LEU A 676 10.25 10.96 -17.11
CA LEU A 676 10.52 9.54 -17.28
C LEU A 676 11.09 9.03 -15.95
N PRO A 677 10.32 8.26 -15.16
CA PRO A 677 10.90 7.59 -14.02
C PRO A 677 11.95 6.65 -14.61
N LEU A 678 13.20 6.77 -14.17
CA LEU A 678 14.06 5.59 -14.23
C LEU A 678 13.25 4.47 -13.56
N PRO A 679 13.13 3.29 -14.18
CA PRO A 679 12.19 2.27 -13.74
C PRO A 679 12.36 2.05 -12.24
N SER A 680 11.41 2.62 -11.51
CA SER A 680 11.26 2.46 -10.08
C SER A 680 10.60 1.10 -9.94
N CYS A 681 11.36 0.11 -9.50
CA CYS A 681 10.79 -1.15 -9.04
C CYS A 681 9.73 -0.82 -7.98
N GLN A 682 8.46 -1.09 -8.31
CA GLN A 682 7.47 -1.43 -7.29
C GLN A 682 7.74 -2.84 -6.78
#